data_AF-A0A3D5JXZ1-F1
#
_entry.id   AF-A0A3D5JXZ1-F1
#
_cell.length_a   1.000
_cell.length_b   1.000
_cell.length_c   1.000
_cell.angle_alpha   90.00
_cell.angle_beta   90.00
_cell.angle_gamma   90.00
#
_symmetry.space_group_name_H-M   'P 1'
#
loop_
_entity.id
_entity.type
_entity.pdbx_description
1 polymer ?
#
loop_
_entity_poly.entity_id
_entity_poly.type
_entity_poly.pdbx_seq_one_letter_code
_entity_poly.pdbx_strand_id
1 'polypeptide(L)'
;MDPDVFISYSRENQQQVVRLVEYLREQGLGVWMDETDIHGATMWTKEIVEAIHKCNLFILAISQHSTGSKNVVKELALASEREKIILPIYLEQCDIPKNMEYQLAGIQNIALHTLDKAKAFEFVNQTIRRLGVGQVQEAGQALGQAEPVPSAGHGTGVGHGHMAPPKAKGGAGKWISIAAAVVVLAVAGFFLSQGNNSPTPVKPEATIPASSDSTARIALLPIEVNAPTEDDKWVGGGMGTQLRAAINKLDGVTVISGVSVNAFRGSNRDINKIRENLNVNYILDCEMAVAGKNVTTVVEFINAANSETLWSETYEDAVDSIFEIKSAVTKKIAGSVGINVGSTTATAIDDAPTTNAEAFKLYTQGRTLWLTRSESGMKQSIKLYERAIELDDQFALAHAGIADAYSMLCEYGHLNFEEGFPKARQYVLDAISLNSELAEAYIALGWIQFAYDWKLKASEQSYRKAIKLNPKIAQAYQWLGINLTSQLRYDEAYDSLRLGLELDPHHPVLLMNFANTTAEMKKFDEAMSAVDKAFSINPDFQALWSVNYKVHIIKGGSESDLANIIENVKEIDSPNIPIYGILTHYYKNRDETRYAKTLSEWKEFVATKGADRMPRYLLYEKGIDEYIKMADERYSNGKHLHFDFSHAILYYEHRDNPNYKDFVEKISKGK
;
A
#
# COMPACT_ATOMS: atom_id res chain seq x y z
N MET A 1 36.36 0.96 -3.88
CA MET A 1 35.49 1.14 -5.05
C MET A 1 34.13 0.63 -4.67
N ASP A 2 33.09 1.37 -5.02
CA ASP A 2 31.72 0.91 -4.81
C ASP A 2 31.47 -0.28 -5.74
N PRO A 3 30.85 -1.37 -5.28
CA PRO A 3 30.66 -2.53 -6.11
C PRO A 3 29.63 -2.26 -7.21
N ASP A 4 29.90 -2.70 -8.42
CA ASP A 4 28.90 -2.76 -9.49
C ASP A 4 27.82 -3.80 -9.17
N VAL A 5 28.25 -4.94 -8.61
CA VAL A 5 27.42 -6.12 -8.39
C VAL A 5 27.58 -6.61 -6.96
N PHE A 6 26.47 -6.86 -6.28
CA PHE A 6 26.43 -7.63 -5.04
C PHE A 6 25.88 -9.03 -5.34
N ILE A 7 26.52 -10.10 -4.86
CA ILE A 7 26.00 -11.46 -5.01
C ILE A 7 25.60 -12.04 -3.65
N SER A 8 24.31 -12.31 -3.49
CA SER A 8 23.74 -13.03 -2.35
C SER A 8 23.63 -14.52 -2.65
N TYR A 9 24.13 -15.35 -1.74
CA TYR A 9 24.22 -16.80 -1.93
C TYR A 9 24.27 -17.57 -0.61
N SER A 10 23.96 -18.88 -0.65
CA SER A 10 24.17 -19.76 0.52
C SER A 10 25.63 -20.18 0.62
N ARG A 11 26.16 -20.33 1.85
CA ARG A 11 27.53 -20.81 2.08
C ARG A 11 27.81 -22.15 1.42
N GLU A 12 26.81 -23.02 1.37
CA GLU A 12 26.84 -24.32 0.71
C GLU A 12 27.08 -24.22 -0.81
N ASN A 13 26.80 -23.05 -1.40
CA ASN A 13 27.03 -22.76 -2.82
C ASN A 13 28.33 -21.96 -3.08
N GLN A 14 29.13 -21.67 -2.06
CA GLN A 14 30.31 -20.80 -2.16
C GLN A 14 31.25 -21.20 -3.30
N GLN A 15 31.57 -22.49 -3.43
CA GLN A 15 32.48 -22.96 -4.49
C GLN A 15 31.94 -22.71 -5.91
N GLN A 16 30.62 -22.71 -6.10
CA GLN A 16 30.00 -22.41 -7.40
C GLN A 16 29.95 -20.90 -7.66
N VAL A 17 29.63 -20.11 -6.63
CA VAL A 17 29.50 -18.66 -6.73
C VAL A 17 30.86 -17.98 -6.88
N VAL A 18 31.90 -18.44 -6.16
CA VAL A 18 33.28 -17.92 -6.30
C VAL A 18 33.74 -17.97 -7.75
N ARG A 19 33.47 -19.06 -8.48
CA ARG A 19 33.84 -19.19 -9.90
C ARG A 19 33.13 -18.17 -10.79
N LEU A 20 31.87 -17.85 -10.50
CA LEU A 20 31.14 -16.80 -11.20
C LEU A 20 31.70 -15.42 -10.84
N VAL A 21 32.02 -15.17 -9.57
CA VAL A 21 32.62 -13.91 -9.10
C VAL A 21 33.98 -13.67 -9.74
N GLU A 22 34.86 -14.67 -9.76
CA GLU A 22 36.17 -14.62 -10.42
C GLU A 22 36.02 -14.26 -11.90
N TYR A 23 35.14 -14.96 -12.62
CA TYR A 23 34.85 -14.67 -14.02
C TYR A 23 34.37 -13.22 -14.21
N LEU A 24 33.38 -12.75 -13.43
CA LEU A 24 32.85 -11.40 -13.56
C LEU A 24 33.89 -10.31 -13.24
N ARG A 25 34.77 -10.56 -12.26
CA ARG A 25 35.91 -9.68 -11.95
C ARG A 25 36.93 -9.65 -13.10
N GLU A 26 37.23 -10.79 -13.73
CA GLU A 26 38.05 -10.84 -14.95
C GLU A 26 37.44 -10.05 -16.12
N GLN A 27 36.10 -9.96 -16.18
CA GLN A 27 35.37 -9.13 -17.14
C GLN A 27 35.31 -7.64 -16.76
N GLY A 28 36.00 -7.22 -15.68
CA GLY A 28 36.12 -5.83 -15.25
C GLY A 28 34.97 -5.29 -14.41
N LEU A 29 34.16 -6.15 -13.77
CA LEU A 29 33.10 -5.73 -12.84
C LEU A 29 33.60 -5.69 -11.40
N GLY A 30 33.23 -4.65 -10.66
CA GLY A 30 33.41 -4.59 -9.21
C GLY A 30 32.39 -5.49 -8.50
N VAL A 31 32.75 -6.75 -8.21
CA VAL A 31 31.82 -7.70 -7.57
C VAL A 31 32.11 -7.86 -6.08
N TRP A 32 31.10 -7.57 -5.25
CA TRP A 32 31.11 -7.82 -3.81
C TRP A 32 30.43 -9.15 -3.48
N MET A 33 31.10 -9.96 -2.66
CA MET A 33 30.63 -11.23 -2.12
C MET A 33 31.21 -11.41 -0.71
N ASP A 34 30.45 -12.00 0.21
CA ASP A 34 30.96 -12.44 1.52
C ASP A 34 31.96 -13.59 1.32
N GLU A 35 33.25 -13.37 1.64
CA GLU A 35 34.35 -14.34 1.43
C GLU A 35 34.93 -14.92 2.76
N THR A 36 34.46 -14.53 3.95
CA THR A 36 35.19 -14.81 5.22
C THR A 36 34.51 -15.81 6.17
N ASP A 37 35.31 -16.78 6.64
CA ASP A 37 35.02 -17.63 7.78
C ASP A 37 35.52 -16.94 9.08
N ILE A 38 34.60 -16.51 9.96
CA ILE A 38 34.74 -16.24 11.42
C ILE A 38 34.80 -14.75 11.91
N HIS A 39 33.76 -14.40 12.71
CA HIS A 39 33.58 -13.44 13.85
C HIS A 39 33.54 -11.91 13.68
N GLY A 40 32.34 -11.33 13.93
CA GLY A 40 32.11 -9.90 14.24
C GLY A 40 30.70 -9.39 13.85
N ALA A 41 29.62 -9.91 14.47
CA ALA A 41 28.24 -9.75 13.95
C ALA A 41 27.75 -8.31 13.72
N THR A 42 28.17 -7.32 14.52
CA THR A 42 27.65 -5.95 14.44
C THR A 42 28.34 -5.05 13.42
N MET A 43 29.63 -5.24 13.14
CA MET A 43 30.35 -4.45 12.14
C MET A 43 30.07 -4.99 10.72
N TRP A 44 29.84 -6.31 10.62
CA TRP A 44 29.60 -7.04 9.38
C TRP A 44 28.23 -6.76 8.73
N THR A 45 27.16 -6.67 9.53
CA THR A 45 25.85 -6.30 9.01
C THR A 45 25.89 -4.92 8.35
N LYS A 46 26.69 -3.99 8.87
CA LYS A 46 26.84 -2.65 8.29
C LYS A 46 27.53 -2.72 6.93
N GLU A 47 28.56 -3.54 6.76
CA GLU A 47 29.28 -3.69 5.49
C GLU A 47 28.42 -4.36 4.42
N ILE A 48 27.66 -5.41 4.75
CA ILE A 48 26.69 -6.03 3.82
C ILE A 48 25.64 -5.01 3.40
N VAL A 49 25.03 -4.32 4.36
CA VAL A 49 23.99 -3.30 4.10
C VAL A 49 24.55 -2.17 3.23
N GLU A 50 25.78 -1.74 3.49
CA GLU A 50 26.43 -0.67 2.73
C GLU A 50 26.84 -1.14 1.32
N ALA A 51 27.26 -2.39 1.16
CA ALA A 51 27.57 -2.99 -0.12
C ALA A 51 26.30 -3.17 -0.98
N ILE A 52 25.20 -3.64 -0.40
CA ILE A 52 23.89 -3.69 -1.07
C ILE A 52 23.44 -2.27 -1.41
N HIS A 53 23.63 -1.31 -0.50
CA HIS A 53 23.27 0.08 -0.76
C HIS A 53 24.03 0.68 -1.96
N LYS A 54 25.31 0.34 -2.11
CA LYS A 54 26.18 0.89 -3.15
C LYS A 54 26.13 0.11 -4.47
N CYS A 55 25.63 -1.13 -4.47
CA CYS A 55 25.59 -1.92 -5.70
C CYS A 55 24.58 -1.39 -6.72
N ASN A 56 24.92 -1.51 -8.00
CA ASN A 56 24.01 -1.21 -9.12
C ASN A 56 23.12 -2.41 -9.45
N LEU A 57 23.64 -3.62 -9.24
CA LEU A 57 22.95 -4.88 -9.48
C LEU A 57 23.08 -5.81 -8.28
N PHE A 58 21.96 -6.40 -7.88
CA PHE A 58 21.89 -7.46 -6.88
C PHE A 58 21.64 -8.80 -7.58
N ILE A 59 22.60 -9.71 -7.51
CA ILE A 59 22.43 -11.08 -8.02
C ILE A 59 22.00 -11.97 -6.86
N LEU A 60 20.88 -12.67 -7.04
CA LEU A 60 20.43 -13.71 -6.12
C LEU A 60 20.79 -15.08 -6.70
N ALA A 61 21.73 -15.78 -6.07
CA ALA A 61 22.06 -17.16 -6.43
C ALA A 61 21.08 -18.13 -5.75
N ILE A 62 20.13 -18.68 -6.51
CA ILE A 62 19.04 -19.53 -6.03
C ILE A 62 19.45 -21.01 -6.06
N SER A 63 19.30 -21.68 -4.93
CA SER A 63 19.46 -23.12 -4.71
C SER A 63 18.52 -23.58 -3.57
N GLN A 64 18.38 -24.88 -3.33
CA GLN A 64 17.68 -25.42 -2.16
C GLN A 64 18.29 -24.95 -0.83
N HIS A 65 19.58 -24.59 -0.83
CA HIS A 65 20.26 -24.06 0.35
C HIS A 65 20.01 -22.56 0.54
N SER A 66 20.06 -21.77 -0.54
CA SER A 66 19.88 -20.31 -0.42
C SER A 66 18.43 -19.92 -0.16
N THR A 67 17.47 -20.69 -0.67
CA THR A 67 16.05 -20.57 -0.34
C THR A 67 15.76 -20.82 1.14
N GLY A 68 16.53 -21.68 1.80
CA GLY A 68 16.46 -21.92 3.25
C GLY A 68 17.29 -20.94 4.11
N SER A 69 18.11 -20.08 3.51
CA SER A 69 19.04 -19.21 4.23
C SER A 69 18.39 -17.90 4.66
N LYS A 70 18.28 -17.70 5.98
CA LYS A 70 17.75 -16.46 6.57
C LYS A 70 18.54 -15.22 6.13
N ASN A 71 19.84 -15.34 5.88
CA ASN A 71 20.68 -14.21 5.44
C ASN A 71 20.37 -13.84 4.00
N VAL A 72 20.25 -14.83 3.11
CA VAL A 72 19.91 -14.60 1.70
C VAL A 72 18.53 -13.95 1.56
N VAL A 73 17.54 -14.41 2.35
CA VAL A 73 16.20 -13.79 2.39
C VAL A 73 16.28 -12.33 2.82
N LYS A 74 17.06 -12.02 3.88
CA LYS A 74 17.24 -10.65 4.38
C LYS A 74 17.93 -9.74 3.37
N GLU A 75 18.97 -10.23 2.70
CA GLU A 75 19.70 -9.50 1.67
C GLU A 75 18.81 -9.23 0.46
N LEU A 76 18.02 -10.22 0.03
CA LEU A 76 17.04 -10.08 -1.05
C LEU A 76 15.95 -9.06 -0.70
N ALA A 77 15.40 -9.14 0.52
CA ALA A 77 14.41 -8.18 1.00
C ALA A 77 14.99 -6.76 1.02
N LEU A 78 16.21 -6.58 1.55
CA LEU A 78 16.89 -5.29 1.58
C LEU A 78 17.18 -4.73 0.18
N ALA A 79 17.57 -5.60 -0.76
CA ALA A 79 17.78 -5.20 -2.15
C ALA A 79 16.45 -4.77 -2.82
N SER A 80 15.38 -5.52 -2.57
CA SER A 80 14.04 -5.23 -3.08
C SER A 80 13.47 -3.92 -2.51
N GLU A 81 13.56 -3.71 -1.20
CA GLU A 81 13.14 -2.47 -0.51
C GLU A 81 13.89 -1.23 -0.98
N ARG A 82 15.11 -1.41 -1.50
CA ARG A 82 15.96 -0.33 -2.03
C ARG A 82 15.92 -0.23 -3.54
N GLU A 83 14.93 -0.86 -4.19
CA GLU A 83 14.70 -0.82 -5.63
C GLU A 83 15.94 -1.18 -6.45
N LYS A 84 16.75 -2.13 -5.92
CA LYS A 84 17.90 -2.65 -6.66
C LYS A 84 17.42 -3.47 -7.84
N ILE A 85 18.18 -3.43 -8.94
CA ILE A 85 17.99 -4.36 -10.04
C ILE A 85 18.34 -5.74 -9.49
N ILE A 86 17.35 -6.63 -9.38
CA ILE A 86 17.55 -8.00 -8.91
C ILE A 86 17.66 -8.92 -10.13
N LEU A 87 18.76 -9.69 -10.19
CA LEU A 87 18.97 -10.73 -11.20
C LEU A 87 18.99 -12.10 -10.51
N PRO A 88 17.89 -12.86 -10.56
CA PRO A 88 17.81 -14.20 -10.01
C PRO A 88 18.53 -15.21 -10.91
N ILE A 89 19.45 -15.99 -10.33
CA ILE A 89 20.23 -17.00 -11.04
C ILE A 89 20.05 -18.35 -10.33
N TYR A 90 19.39 -19.29 -10.98
CA TYR A 90 19.19 -20.65 -10.47
C TYR A 90 20.44 -21.51 -10.70
N LEU A 91 21.16 -21.81 -9.62
CA LEU A 91 22.30 -22.71 -9.60
C LEU A 91 21.89 -24.18 -9.79
N GLU A 92 20.64 -24.50 -9.45
CA GLU A 92 19.98 -25.80 -9.59
C GLU A 92 18.46 -25.62 -9.72
N GLN A 93 17.73 -26.67 -10.09
CA GLN A 93 16.27 -26.64 -10.13
C GLN A 93 15.71 -26.74 -8.70
N CYS A 94 15.00 -25.71 -8.27
CA CYS A 94 14.34 -25.67 -6.96
C CYS A 94 13.15 -24.71 -6.99
N ASP A 95 12.21 -24.90 -6.07
CA ASP A 95 11.07 -24.01 -5.90
C ASP A 95 11.46 -22.79 -5.06
N ILE A 96 10.89 -21.63 -5.40
CA ILE A 96 11.04 -20.42 -4.58
C ILE A 96 10.10 -20.57 -3.37
N PRO A 97 10.61 -20.41 -2.13
CA PRO A 97 9.77 -20.40 -0.94
C PRO A 97 8.95 -19.11 -0.87
N LYS A 98 7.76 -19.19 -0.25
CA LYS A 98 6.79 -18.08 -0.14
C LYS A 98 7.38 -16.75 0.36
N ASN A 99 8.42 -16.79 1.19
CA ASN A 99 9.09 -15.60 1.74
C ASN A 99 10.02 -14.88 0.75
N MET A 100 10.28 -15.45 -0.43
CA MET A 100 11.01 -14.83 -1.53
C MET A 100 10.13 -14.60 -2.77
N GLU A 101 8.91 -15.17 -2.82
CA GLU A 101 8.00 -15.07 -3.97
C GLU A 101 7.67 -13.62 -4.31
N TYR A 102 7.42 -12.78 -3.31
CA TYR A 102 7.09 -11.37 -3.53
C TYR A 102 8.23 -10.59 -4.19
N GLN A 103 9.45 -10.75 -3.70
CA GLN A 103 10.64 -10.04 -4.19
C GLN A 103 11.07 -10.51 -5.59
N LEU A 104 10.64 -11.71 -6.00
CA LEU A 104 11.02 -12.32 -7.28
C LEU A 104 9.85 -12.36 -8.28
N ALA A 105 8.65 -11.94 -7.89
CA ALA A 105 7.47 -11.94 -8.74
C ALA A 105 7.68 -11.05 -9.97
N GLY A 106 7.50 -11.63 -11.15
CA GLY A 106 7.64 -10.91 -12.43
C GLY A 106 9.09 -10.63 -12.86
N ILE A 107 10.10 -11.07 -12.10
CA ILE A 107 11.51 -10.90 -12.46
C ILE A 107 11.97 -12.06 -13.35
N GLN A 108 12.54 -11.74 -14.51
CA GLN A 108 13.18 -12.75 -15.36
C GLN A 108 14.40 -13.36 -14.67
N ASN A 109 14.53 -14.68 -14.74
CA ASN A 109 15.62 -15.41 -14.10
C ASN A 109 16.53 -16.10 -15.12
N ILE A 110 17.72 -16.50 -14.66
CA ILE A 110 18.68 -17.29 -15.43
C ILE A 110 18.76 -18.70 -14.83
N ALA A 111 18.36 -19.71 -15.60
CA ALA A 111 18.55 -21.11 -15.24
C ALA A 111 19.99 -21.57 -15.55
N LEU A 112 20.95 -21.20 -14.69
CA LEU A 112 22.38 -21.47 -14.90
C LEU A 112 22.68 -22.96 -15.04
N HIS A 113 21.92 -23.82 -14.35
CA HIS A 113 22.03 -25.28 -14.42
C HIS A 113 21.66 -25.89 -15.79
N THR A 114 20.94 -25.17 -16.65
CA THR A 114 20.56 -25.64 -18.00
C THR A 114 21.56 -25.27 -19.09
N LEU A 115 22.56 -24.44 -18.76
CA LEU A 115 23.53 -23.92 -19.70
C LEU A 115 24.85 -24.71 -19.60
N ASP A 116 25.53 -24.86 -20.73
CA ASP A 116 26.91 -25.35 -20.74
C ASP A 116 27.81 -24.42 -19.89
N LYS A 117 28.74 -25.00 -19.12
CA LYS A 117 29.56 -24.24 -18.15
C LYS A 117 30.29 -23.05 -18.78
N ALA A 118 30.78 -23.16 -20.02
CA ALA A 118 31.48 -22.08 -20.68
C ALA A 118 30.54 -20.95 -21.13
N LYS A 119 29.30 -21.30 -21.53
CA LYS A 119 28.27 -20.34 -21.99
C LYS A 119 27.49 -19.70 -20.83
N ALA A 120 27.41 -20.38 -19.70
CA ALA A 120 26.64 -19.96 -18.54
C ALA A 120 27.13 -18.61 -17.98
N PHE A 121 28.44 -18.48 -17.74
CA PHE A 121 29.01 -17.25 -17.18
C PHE A 121 29.02 -16.10 -18.20
N GLU A 122 29.26 -16.40 -19.47
CA GLU A 122 29.17 -15.41 -20.54
C GLU A 122 27.75 -14.84 -20.66
N PHE A 123 26.72 -15.69 -20.58
CA PHE A 123 25.32 -15.26 -20.60
C PHE A 123 24.96 -14.36 -19.41
N VAL A 124 25.47 -14.69 -18.21
CA VAL A 124 25.32 -13.83 -17.03
C VAL A 124 25.97 -12.48 -17.27
N ASN A 125 27.23 -12.42 -17.72
CA ASN A 125 27.92 -11.17 -18.03
C ASN A 125 27.18 -10.34 -19.09
N GLN A 126 26.74 -10.95 -20.20
CA GLN A 126 25.96 -10.26 -21.23
C GLN A 126 24.66 -9.67 -20.67
N THR A 127 23.99 -10.39 -19.77
CA THR A 127 22.78 -9.89 -19.09
C THR A 127 23.10 -8.70 -18.20
N ILE A 128 24.17 -8.77 -17.39
CA ILE A 128 24.65 -7.65 -16.57
C ILE A 128 24.94 -6.42 -17.42
N ARG A 129 25.60 -6.59 -18.57
CA ARG A 129 25.90 -5.47 -19.49
C ARG A 129 24.64 -4.87 -20.13
N ARG A 130 23.63 -5.68 -20.47
CA ARG A 130 22.33 -5.21 -20.97
C ARG A 130 21.56 -4.42 -19.93
N LEU A 131 21.77 -4.71 -18.65
CA LEU A 131 21.23 -3.95 -17.52
C LEU A 131 22.00 -2.65 -17.25
N GLY A 132 23.00 -2.31 -18.07
CA GLY A 132 23.76 -1.05 -17.97
C GLY A 132 24.87 -1.04 -16.92
N VAL A 133 25.23 -2.19 -16.37
CA VAL A 133 26.14 -2.30 -15.21
C VAL A 133 27.60 -2.45 -15.65
N GLY A 134 28.49 -1.66 -15.03
CA GLY A 134 29.94 -1.68 -15.24
C GLY A 134 30.44 -1.05 -16.55
N GLN A 135 29.62 -0.26 -17.25
CA GLN A 135 30.09 0.51 -18.42
C GLN A 135 30.87 1.73 -17.95
N VAL A 136 32.05 1.97 -18.54
CA VAL A 136 32.81 3.20 -18.29
C VAL A 136 32.12 4.36 -19.00
N GLN A 137 31.61 5.34 -18.23
CA GLN A 137 31.21 6.64 -18.78
C GLN A 137 32.45 7.37 -19.30
N GLU A 138 32.55 7.53 -20.62
CA GLU A 138 33.44 8.54 -21.19
C GLU A 138 32.90 9.92 -20.79
N ALA A 139 33.63 10.59 -19.91
CA ALA A 139 33.38 11.99 -19.59
C ALA A 139 33.67 12.85 -20.84
N GLY A 140 32.64 13.53 -21.34
CA GLY A 140 32.79 14.76 -22.12
C GLY A 140 32.40 14.69 -23.61
N GLN A 141 31.11 14.81 -23.90
CA GLN A 141 30.64 15.70 -24.97
C GLN A 141 29.40 16.46 -24.48
N ALA A 142 29.63 17.69 -24.06
CA ALA A 142 28.60 18.66 -23.75
C ALA A 142 27.83 19.03 -25.03
N LEU A 143 26.51 18.84 -25.05
CA LEU A 143 25.63 19.44 -26.04
C LEU A 143 25.33 20.89 -25.61
N GLY A 144 26.17 21.80 -26.11
CA GLY A 144 25.88 23.16 -26.54
C GLY A 144 24.97 24.05 -25.70
N GLN A 145 25.59 24.89 -24.86
CA GLN A 145 25.04 26.20 -24.55
C GLN A 145 25.05 27.06 -25.82
N ALA A 146 23.90 27.62 -26.19
CA ALA A 146 23.84 28.73 -27.12
C ALA A 146 24.10 30.03 -26.35
N GLU A 147 25.19 30.72 -26.69
CA GLU A 147 25.41 32.12 -26.33
C GLU A 147 25.60 32.98 -27.61
N PRO A 148 25.29 34.28 -27.53
CA PRO A 148 24.82 35.09 -28.64
C PRO A 148 25.97 35.69 -29.47
N VAL A 149 25.73 35.91 -30.76
CA VAL A 149 26.66 36.63 -31.64
C VAL A 149 26.23 38.10 -31.80
N PRO A 150 27.11 39.09 -31.60
CA PRO A 150 26.85 40.49 -31.88
C PRO A 150 27.08 40.86 -33.35
N SER A 151 26.45 41.97 -33.73
CA SER A 151 26.33 42.54 -35.07
C SER A 151 27.63 42.93 -35.78
N ALA A 152 27.67 42.75 -37.10
CA ALA A 152 28.22 43.71 -38.06
C ALA A 152 27.55 43.47 -39.43
N GLY A 153 27.04 44.53 -40.05
CA GLY A 153 26.17 44.48 -41.22
C GLY A 153 26.86 44.60 -42.59
N HIS A 154 26.03 45.02 -43.56
CA HIS A 154 26.25 45.21 -45.01
C HIS A 154 26.13 43.91 -45.82
N GLY A 155 25.34 43.79 -46.89
CA GLY A 155 24.47 44.72 -47.59
C GLY A 155 24.00 44.08 -48.91
N THR A 156 22.83 44.52 -49.39
CA THR A 156 22.42 44.67 -50.81
C THR A 156 22.17 43.45 -51.72
N GLY A 157 21.06 43.53 -52.49
CA GLY A 157 20.91 42.95 -53.84
C GLY A 157 19.90 41.81 -53.94
N VAL A 158 18.59 42.04 -54.12
CA VAL A 158 17.87 42.22 -55.40
C VAL A 158 17.88 40.99 -56.32
N GLY A 159 16.68 40.51 -56.72
CA GLY A 159 16.47 40.03 -58.09
C GLY A 159 15.72 38.71 -58.30
N HIS A 160 14.42 38.84 -58.56
CA HIS A 160 13.55 38.14 -59.53
C HIS A 160 13.77 36.67 -59.97
N GLY A 161 12.64 35.95 -60.13
CA GLY A 161 12.38 35.20 -61.38
C GLY A 161 11.75 33.81 -61.29
N HIS A 162 10.47 33.73 -61.65
CA HIS A 162 9.64 32.61 -62.16
C HIS A 162 10.23 31.20 -62.45
N MET A 163 9.54 30.14 -62.03
CA MET A 163 8.67 29.24 -62.84
C MET A 163 8.34 27.92 -62.10
N ALA A 164 7.25 27.26 -62.53
CA ALA A 164 6.45 26.25 -61.80
C ALA A 164 6.84 24.76 -62.12
N PRO A 165 6.04 23.73 -61.72
CA PRO A 165 6.44 22.54 -60.95
C PRO A 165 6.71 21.26 -61.79
N PRO A 166 7.14 20.15 -61.15
CA PRO A 166 6.35 18.91 -61.32
C PRO A 166 6.23 18.00 -60.08
N LYS A 167 5.28 17.07 -60.23
CA LYS A 167 4.71 16.08 -59.30
C LYS A 167 5.70 15.05 -58.72
N ALA A 168 5.44 14.59 -57.50
CA ALA A 168 5.69 13.20 -57.11
C ALA A 168 4.68 12.70 -56.04
N LYS A 169 3.81 11.78 -56.50
CA LYS A 169 3.28 10.56 -55.85
C LYS A 169 3.89 10.27 -54.45
N GLY A 170 3.17 10.10 -53.36
CA GLY A 170 2.01 9.22 -53.13
C GLY A 170 2.46 7.91 -52.46
N GLY A 171 2.23 7.77 -51.14
CA GLY A 171 2.12 6.46 -50.47
C GLY A 171 3.03 6.19 -49.25
N ALA A 172 2.65 6.68 -48.07
CA ALA A 172 3.11 6.14 -46.77
C ALA A 172 1.97 6.07 -45.72
N GLY A 173 0.72 5.99 -46.18
CA GLY A 173 -0.47 5.95 -45.31
C GLY A 173 -1.16 4.58 -45.20
N LYS A 174 -0.50 3.47 -45.57
CA LYS A 174 -1.11 2.12 -45.55
C LYS A 174 -0.42 1.07 -44.66
N TRP A 175 0.74 1.38 -44.07
CA TRP A 175 1.46 0.40 -43.23
C TRP A 175 1.12 0.50 -41.74
N ILE A 176 0.63 1.65 -41.26
CA ILE A 176 0.26 1.85 -39.85
C ILE A 176 -1.08 1.15 -39.52
N SER A 177 -2.03 1.13 -40.45
CA SER A 177 -3.32 0.45 -40.30
C SER A 177 -3.25 -1.08 -40.36
N ILE A 178 -2.21 -1.65 -41.00
CA ILE A 178 -2.03 -3.10 -41.10
C ILE A 178 -1.35 -3.66 -39.84
N ALA A 179 -0.41 -2.92 -39.23
CA ALA A 179 0.24 -3.35 -38.00
C ALA A 179 -0.73 -3.41 -36.81
N ALA A 180 -1.64 -2.44 -36.67
CA ALA A 180 -2.66 -2.43 -35.62
C ALA A 180 -3.68 -3.58 -35.78
N ALA A 181 -4.12 -3.87 -37.00
CA ALA A 181 -5.06 -4.98 -37.26
C ALA A 181 -4.44 -6.37 -37.02
N VAL A 182 -3.13 -6.54 -37.26
CA VAL A 182 -2.42 -7.81 -37.04
C VAL A 182 -2.26 -8.11 -35.54
N VAL A 183 -2.06 -7.09 -34.70
CA VAL A 183 -1.99 -7.27 -33.23
C VAL A 183 -3.38 -7.60 -32.66
N VAL A 184 -4.44 -6.93 -33.14
CA VAL A 184 -5.84 -7.21 -32.75
C VAL A 184 -6.28 -8.62 -33.15
N LEU A 185 -5.91 -9.09 -34.34
CA LEU A 185 -6.23 -10.45 -34.80
C LEU A 185 -5.40 -11.54 -34.10
N ALA A 186 -4.16 -11.24 -33.70
CA ALA A 186 -3.33 -12.18 -32.95
C ALA A 186 -3.83 -12.38 -31.51
N VAL A 187 -4.32 -11.32 -30.87
CA VAL A 187 -4.92 -11.40 -29.53
C VAL A 187 -6.28 -12.10 -29.59
N ALA A 188 -7.16 -11.73 -30.53
CA ALA A 188 -8.45 -12.43 -30.72
C ALA A 188 -8.27 -13.93 -31.09
N GLY A 189 -7.27 -14.25 -31.91
CA GLY A 189 -6.95 -15.64 -32.28
C GLY A 189 -6.40 -16.49 -31.13
N PHE A 190 -5.64 -15.89 -30.22
CA PHE A 190 -5.14 -16.58 -29.03
C PHE A 190 -6.28 -16.97 -28.07
N PHE A 191 -7.27 -16.08 -27.87
CA PHE A 191 -8.42 -16.34 -26.99
C PHE A 191 -9.47 -17.29 -27.61
N LEU A 192 -9.67 -17.24 -28.93
CA LEU A 192 -10.52 -18.23 -29.62
C LEU A 192 -9.92 -19.64 -29.62
N SER A 193 -8.59 -19.80 -29.45
CA SER A 193 -7.94 -21.12 -29.40
C SER A 193 -8.04 -21.83 -28.04
N GLN A 194 -8.40 -21.11 -26.96
CA GLN A 194 -8.55 -21.69 -25.62
C GLN A 194 -10.00 -22.08 -25.26
N GLY A 195 -10.97 -21.81 -26.13
CA GLY A 195 -12.38 -22.17 -25.92
C GLY A 195 -12.82 -23.34 -26.78
N ASN A 196 -12.39 -24.57 -26.47
CA ASN A 196 -13.09 -25.74 -27.01
C ASN A 196 -12.98 -26.97 -26.11
N ASN A 197 -13.64 -26.91 -24.95
CA ASN A 197 -14.18 -28.08 -24.28
C ASN A 197 -15.66 -27.82 -24.04
N SER A 198 -16.51 -28.38 -24.89
CA SER A 198 -17.96 -28.37 -24.68
C SER A 198 -18.32 -29.30 -23.52
N PRO A 199 -18.94 -28.83 -22.42
CA PRO A 199 -19.54 -29.72 -21.45
C PRO A 199 -20.89 -30.22 -21.99
N THR A 200 -21.16 -31.50 -21.76
CA THR A 200 -22.43 -32.16 -22.06
C THR A 200 -23.59 -31.50 -21.30
N PRO A 201 -24.81 -31.46 -21.87
CA PRO A 201 -25.94 -30.77 -21.23
C PRO A 201 -26.42 -31.55 -20.01
N VAL A 202 -26.18 -31.01 -18.82
CA VAL A 202 -26.83 -31.47 -17.59
C VAL A 202 -28.17 -30.72 -17.44
N LYS A 203 -29.20 -31.51 -17.18
CA LYS A 203 -30.62 -31.15 -17.07
C LYS A 203 -30.85 -30.06 -16.00
N PRO A 204 -31.70 -29.04 -16.25
CA PRO A 204 -31.92 -27.95 -15.30
C PRO A 204 -32.79 -28.43 -14.15
N GLU A 205 -32.32 -28.27 -12.91
CA GLU A 205 -33.11 -28.53 -11.71
C GLU A 205 -33.08 -27.31 -10.77
N ALA A 206 -34.31 -26.84 -10.50
CA ALA A 206 -34.76 -25.89 -9.49
C ALA A 206 -34.18 -24.46 -9.48
N THR A 207 -34.91 -23.56 -10.14
CA THR A 207 -34.97 -22.13 -9.84
C THR A 207 -35.33 -21.92 -8.36
N ILE A 208 -34.37 -21.42 -7.57
CA ILE A 208 -34.67 -20.82 -6.26
C ILE A 208 -35.23 -19.42 -6.53
N PRO A 209 -36.35 -19.01 -5.92
CA PRO A 209 -36.97 -17.71 -6.19
C PRO A 209 -36.05 -16.58 -5.73
N ALA A 210 -36.00 -15.52 -6.54
CA ALA A 210 -35.40 -14.25 -6.15
C ALA A 210 -35.97 -13.78 -4.81
N SER A 211 -35.14 -13.77 -3.76
CA SER A 211 -35.50 -13.17 -2.48
C SER A 211 -35.57 -11.66 -2.65
N SER A 212 -36.71 -11.08 -2.29
CA SER A 212 -37.12 -9.70 -2.48
C SER A 212 -36.44 -8.68 -1.54
N ASP A 213 -35.15 -8.85 -1.23
CA ASP A 213 -34.35 -7.96 -0.36
C ASP A 213 -32.92 -7.75 -0.92
N SER A 214 -32.80 -7.62 -2.25
CA SER A 214 -31.51 -7.74 -2.94
C SER A 214 -30.62 -6.49 -2.84
N THR A 215 -29.91 -6.32 -1.73
CA THR A 215 -28.71 -5.44 -1.71
C THR A 215 -27.63 -6.05 -2.59
N ALA A 216 -27.15 -5.33 -3.61
CA ALA A 216 -26.09 -5.80 -4.49
C ALA A 216 -24.72 -5.62 -3.82
N ARG A 217 -24.02 -6.72 -3.53
CA ARG A 217 -22.64 -6.68 -3.04
C ARG A 217 -21.68 -6.95 -4.19
N ILE A 218 -20.81 -6.00 -4.50
CA ILE A 218 -19.92 -6.02 -5.67
C ILE A 218 -18.47 -6.03 -5.20
N ALA A 219 -17.68 -7.04 -5.59
CA ALA A 219 -16.23 -6.97 -5.46
C ALA A 219 -15.65 -6.18 -6.65
N LEU A 220 -15.04 -5.01 -6.41
CA LEU A 220 -14.24 -4.32 -7.42
C LEU A 220 -12.81 -4.82 -7.30
N LEU A 221 -12.38 -5.65 -8.25
CA LEU A 221 -11.05 -6.25 -8.22
C LEU A 221 -9.95 -5.22 -8.50
N PRO A 222 -8.69 -5.49 -8.11
CA PRO A 222 -7.57 -4.66 -8.50
C PRO A 222 -7.49 -4.57 -10.02
N ILE A 223 -7.41 -3.35 -10.53
CA ILE A 223 -7.32 -3.10 -11.96
C ILE A 223 -5.89 -3.44 -12.41
N GLU A 224 -5.75 -4.37 -13.36
CA GLU A 224 -4.47 -4.62 -14.00
C GLU A 224 -4.25 -3.60 -15.10
N VAL A 225 -3.02 -3.08 -15.19
CA VAL A 225 -2.66 -2.07 -16.19
C VAL A 225 -1.45 -2.54 -16.97
N ASN A 226 -1.63 -2.74 -18.28
CA ASN A 226 -0.55 -2.87 -19.23
C ASN A 226 -0.15 -1.48 -19.72
N ALA A 227 1.02 -0.98 -19.33
CA ALA A 227 1.48 0.35 -19.70
C ALA A 227 2.96 0.35 -20.11
N PRO A 228 3.39 1.33 -20.94
CA PRO A 228 4.78 1.41 -21.40
C PRO A 228 5.76 1.80 -20.29
N THR A 229 5.28 2.52 -19.28
CA THR A 229 6.08 2.99 -18.13
C THR A 229 5.35 2.70 -16.81
N GLU A 230 6.11 2.59 -15.71
CA GLU A 230 5.52 2.45 -14.37
C GLU A 230 4.68 3.68 -13.99
N ASP A 231 5.10 4.87 -14.43
CA ASP A 231 4.40 6.12 -14.15
C ASP A 231 2.97 6.11 -14.69
N ASP A 232 2.73 5.42 -15.83
CA ASP A 232 1.44 5.31 -16.50
C ASP A 232 0.46 4.33 -15.81
N LYS A 233 0.93 3.49 -14.88
CA LYS A 233 0.06 2.58 -14.12
C LYS A 233 -0.89 3.29 -13.16
N TRP A 234 -0.70 4.60 -12.94
CA TRP A 234 -1.60 5.44 -12.16
C TRP A 234 -3.06 5.29 -12.61
N VAL A 235 -3.30 5.09 -13.92
CA VAL A 235 -4.63 5.02 -14.53
C VAL A 235 -5.50 3.95 -13.85
N GLY A 236 -4.94 2.78 -13.51
CA GLY A 236 -5.69 1.71 -12.84
C GLY A 236 -6.08 2.07 -11.40
N GLY A 237 -5.15 2.65 -10.64
CA GLY A 237 -5.45 3.14 -9.28
C GLY A 237 -6.47 4.29 -9.28
N GLY A 238 -6.36 5.18 -10.27
CA GLY A 238 -7.25 6.31 -10.50
C GLY A 238 -8.66 5.83 -10.85
N MET A 239 -8.78 4.98 -11.87
CA MET A 239 -10.04 4.39 -12.30
C MET A 239 -10.71 3.59 -11.18
N GLY A 240 -9.96 2.75 -10.45
CA GLY A 240 -10.51 1.98 -9.34
C GLY A 240 -11.07 2.89 -8.23
N THR A 241 -10.39 4.00 -7.93
CA THR A 241 -10.86 5.01 -6.99
C THR A 241 -12.14 5.69 -7.48
N GLN A 242 -12.18 6.05 -8.76
CA GLN A 242 -13.32 6.71 -9.40
C GLN A 242 -14.55 5.79 -9.47
N LEU A 243 -14.39 4.55 -9.92
CA LEU A 243 -15.46 3.56 -9.97
C LEU A 243 -16.03 3.30 -8.59
N ARG A 244 -15.17 3.08 -7.59
CA ARG A 244 -15.62 2.91 -6.19
C ARG A 244 -16.45 4.12 -5.73
N ALA A 245 -15.97 5.34 -5.97
CA ALA A 245 -16.66 6.55 -5.56
C ALA A 245 -18.04 6.70 -6.23
N ALA A 246 -18.14 6.41 -7.53
CA ALA A 246 -19.38 6.51 -8.29
C ALA A 246 -20.38 5.40 -7.94
N ILE A 247 -19.94 4.14 -7.87
CA ILE A 247 -20.80 3.01 -7.49
C ILE A 247 -21.31 3.18 -6.05
N ASN A 248 -20.51 3.79 -5.17
CA ASN A 248 -20.95 4.12 -3.81
C ASN A 248 -22.14 5.10 -3.78
N LYS A 249 -22.44 5.84 -4.85
CA LYS A 249 -23.64 6.69 -4.95
C LYS A 249 -24.93 5.91 -5.21
N LEU A 250 -24.84 4.63 -5.61
CA LEU A 250 -26.01 3.79 -5.87
C LEU A 250 -26.61 3.28 -4.56
N ASP A 251 -27.90 3.54 -4.34
CA ASP A 251 -28.63 3.01 -3.20
C ASP A 251 -28.75 1.49 -3.29
N GLY A 252 -28.60 0.79 -2.16
CA GLY A 252 -28.66 -0.67 -2.13
C GLY A 252 -27.42 -1.40 -2.70
N VAL A 253 -26.36 -0.68 -3.10
CA VAL A 253 -25.08 -1.29 -3.52
C VAL A 253 -24.02 -1.16 -2.43
N THR A 254 -23.34 -2.26 -2.11
CA THR A 254 -22.12 -2.26 -1.30
C THR A 254 -20.95 -2.70 -2.16
N VAL A 255 -19.91 -1.87 -2.25
CA VAL A 255 -18.68 -2.20 -2.98
C VAL A 255 -17.61 -2.67 -2.00
N ILE A 256 -17.15 -3.91 -2.17
CA ILE A 256 -15.98 -4.46 -1.50
C ILE A 256 -14.77 -4.16 -2.37
N SER A 257 -13.81 -3.42 -1.82
CA SER A 257 -12.62 -2.94 -2.52
C SER A 257 -11.48 -2.72 -1.52
N GLY A 258 -10.35 -2.18 -1.97
CA GLY A 258 -9.24 -1.86 -1.07
C GLY A 258 -8.45 -3.10 -0.67
N VAL A 259 -8.17 -3.26 0.63
CA VAL A 259 -7.24 -4.31 1.08
C VAL A 259 -7.84 -5.70 0.86
N SER A 260 -9.15 -5.85 1.02
CA SER A 260 -9.82 -7.16 0.88
C SER A 260 -9.71 -7.80 -0.50
N VAL A 261 -9.63 -6.99 -1.56
CA VAL A 261 -9.58 -7.49 -2.94
C VAL A 261 -8.16 -7.72 -3.44
N ASN A 262 -7.14 -7.20 -2.73
CA ASN A 262 -5.74 -7.28 -3.17
C ASN A 262 -5.21 -8.72 -3.26
N ALA A 263 -5.77 -9.65 -2.48
CA ALA A 263 -5.43 -11.07 -2.55
C ALA A 263 -5.79 -11.70 -3.91
N PHE A 264 -6.69 -11.07 -4.68
CA PHE A 264 -7.19 -11.57 -5.97
C PHE A 264 -6.57 -10.85 -7.18
N ARG A 265 -5.40 -10.23 -7.00
CA ARG A 265 -4.62 -9.64 -8.09
C ARG A 265 -4.02 -10.72 -8.99
N GLY A 266 -3.81 -10.39 -10.28
CA GLY A 266 -3.13 -11.28 -11.23
C GLY A 266 -3.91 -12.56 -11.50
N SER A 267 -3.24 -13.72 -11.40
CA SER A 267 -3.83 -15.03 -11.73
C SER A 267 -4.79 -15.59 -10.67
N ASN A 268 -4.90 -14.96 -9.50
CA ASN A 268 -5.76 -15.45 -8.41
C ASN A 268 -7.20 -14.92 -8.51
N ARG A 269 -7.86 -15.11 -9.66
CA ARG A 269 -9.21 -14.59 -9.97
C ARG A 269 -10.32 -15.66 -9.95
N ASP A 270 -10.20 -16.64 -9.06
CA ASP A 270 -11.23 -17.67 -8.89
C ASP A 270 -12.52 -17.05 -8.33
N ILE A 271 -13.56 -17.00 -9.18
CA ILE A 271 -14.87 -16.40 -8.88
C ILE A 271 -15.50 -17.00 -7.62
N ASN A 272 -15.40 -18.33 -7.44
CA ASN A 272 -16.00 -19.00 -6.28
C ASN A 272 -15.28 -18.60 -5.00
N LYS A 273 -13.94 -18.56 -5.03
CA LYS A 273 -13.15 -18.08 -3.88
C LYS A 273 -13.47 -16.63 -3.57
N ILE A 274 -13.57 -15.74 -4.57
CA ILE A 274 -13.90 -14.32 -4.36
C ILE A 274 -15.28 -14.20 -3.69
N ARG A 275 -16.28 -14.90 -4.24
CA ARG A 275 -17.65 -14.94 -3.71
C ARG A 275 -17.68 -15.34 -2.25
N GLU A 276 -17.02 -16.46 -1.90
CA GLU A 276 -17.05 -17.04 -0.56
C GLU A 276 -16.26 -16.20 0.45
N ASN A 277 -15.07 -15.73 0.06
CA ASN A 277 -14.21 -14.95 0.95
C ASN A 277 -14.75 -13.54 1.22
N LEU A 278 -15.39 -12.91 0.23
CA LEU A 278 -15.86 -11.52 0.33
C LEU A 278 -17.37 -11.39 0.56
N ASN A 279 -18.11 -12.51 0.48
CA ASN A 279 -19.57 -12.55 0.54
C ASN A 279 -20.20 -11.55 -0.46
N VAL A 280 -19.91 -11.72 -1.75
CA VAL A 280 -20.38 -10.84 -2.82
C VAL A 280 -21.32 -11.54 -3.80
N ASN A 281 -22.23 -10.79 -4.42
CA ASN A 281 -23.15 -11.28 -5.44
C ASN A 281 -22.59 -11.05 -6.85
N TYR A 282 -21.78 -10.02 -7.02
CA TYR A 282 -21.21 -9.63 -8.30
C TYR A 282 -19.71 -9.33 -8.19
N ILE A 283 -19.02 -9.45 -9.30
CA ILE A 283 -17.62 -9.09 -9.44
C ILE A 283 -17.51 -8.10 -10.60
N LEU A 284 -16.80 -7.00 -10.35
CA LEU A 284 -16.40 -6.03 -11.37
C LEU A 284 -14.91 -6.23 -11.62
N ASP A 285 -14.60 -6.83 -12.76
CA ASP A 285 -13.25 -7.00 -13.25
C ASP A 285 -12.94 -5.92 -14.29
N CYS A 286 -11.76 -5.34 -14.21
CA CYS A 286 -11.34 -4.28 -15.10
C CYS A 286 -9.85 -4.45 -15.44
N GLU A 287 -9.57 -4.44 -16.73
CA GLU A 287 -8.22 -4.45 -17.28
C GLU A 287 -8.04 -3.19 -18.13
N MET A 288 -6.85 -2.60 -18.06
CA MET A 288 -6.53 -1.38 -18.78
C MET A 288 -5.23 -1.52 -19.55
N ALA A 289 -5.19 -0.96 -20.74
CA ALA A 289 -3.98 -0.81 -21.53
C ALA A 289 -3.77 0.66 -21.88
N VAL A 290 -2.54 1.17 -21.69
CA VAL A 290 -2.17 2.55 -21.99
C VAL A 290 -1.25 2.58 -23.21
N ALA A 291 -1.56 3.42 -24.19
CA ALA A 291 -0.75 3.65 -25.37
C ALA A 291 -0.68 5.16 -25.68
N GLY A 292 0.34 5.83 -25.11
CA GLY A 292 0.44 7.28 -25.17
C GLY A 292 -0.70 7.93 -24.39
N LYS A 293 -1.55 8.71 -25.07
CA LYS A 293 -2.74 9.33 -24.46
C LYS A 293 -3.99 8.46 -24.52
N ASN A 294 -3.95 7.34 -25.24
CA ASN A 294 -5.11 6.48 -25.41
C ASN A 294 -5.10 5.39 -24.35
N VAL A 295 -6.28 5.13 -23.79
CA VAL A 295 -6.53 4.09 -22.81
C VAL A 295 -7.62 3.19 -23.34
N THR A 296 -7.31 1.90 -23.41
CA THR A 296 -8.30 0.85 -23.64
C THR A 296 -8.67 0.26 -22.29
N THR A 297 -9.95 0.31 -21.93
CA THR A 297 -10.49 -0.23 -20.68
C THR A 297 -11.46 -1.36 -21.02
N VAL A 298 -11.15 -2.57 -20.62
CA VAL A 298 -12.06 -3.71 -20.71
C VAL A 298 -12.68 -3.90 -19.34
N VAL A 299 -14.01 -3.91 -19.28
CA VAL A 299 -14.76 -4.05 -18.03
C VAL A 299 -15.70 -5.23 -18.14
N GLU A 300 -15.59 -6.16 -17.21
CA GLU A 300 -16.48 -7.32 -17.09
C GLU A 300 -17.28 -7.24 -15.80
N PHE A 301 -18.59 -7.44 -15.91
CA PHE A 301 -19.47 -7.52 -14.77
C PHE A 301 -20.06 -8.92 -14.68
N ILE A 302 -19.71 -9.63 -13.61
CA ILE A 302 -19.90 -11.07 -13.48
C ILE A 302 -20.87 -11.34 -12.33
N ASN A 303 -21.83 -12.22 -12.56
CA ASN A 303 -22.65 -12.79 -11.50
C ASN A 303 -21.86 -13.90 -10.80
N ALA A 304 -21.52 -13.67 -9.53
CA ALA A 304 -20.67 -14.57 -8.78
C ALA A 304 -21.35 -15.92 -8.47
N ALA A 305 -22.69 -15.97 -8.44
CA ALA A 305 -23.43 -17.17 -8.05
C ALA A 305 -23.39 -18.29 -9.10
N ASN A 306 -23.32 -17.92 -10.39
CA ASN A 306 -23.31 -18.86 -11.52
C ASN A 306 -22.10 -18.65 -12.46
N SER A 307 -21.18 -17.76 -12.10
CA SER A 307 -19.99 -17.39 -12.88
C SER A 307 -20.33 -16.88 -14.30
N GLU A 308 -21.52 -16.34 -14.51
CA GLU A 308 -21.96 -15.80 -15.79
C GLU A 308 -21.53 -14.34 -15.92
N THR A 309 -20.82 -14.01 -17.00
CA THR A 309 -20.54 -12.62 -17.39
C THR A 309 -21.84 -11.98 -17.89
N LEU A 310 -22.40 -11.06 -17.10
CA LEU A 310 -23.62 -10.33 -17.45
C LEU A 310 -23.40 -9.41 -18.64
N TRP A 311 -22.22 -8.80 -18.70
CA TRP A 311 -21.73 -8.06 -19.86
C TRP A 311 -20.21 -7.86 -19.77
N SER A 312 -19.62 -7.66 -20.95
CA SER A 312 -18.22 -7.25 -21.14
C SER A 312 -18.23 -6.08 -22.12
N GLU A 313 -17.57 -4.98 -21.75
CA GLU A 313 -17.53 -3.75 -22.54
C GLU A 313 -16.10 -3.25 -22.69
N THR A 314 -15.79 -2.73 -23.88
CA THR A 314 -14.49 -2.12 -24.18
C THR A 314 -14.68 -0.64 -24.46
N TYR A 315 -13.97 0.18 -23.69
CA TYR A 315 -13.90 1.63 -23.87
C TYR A 315 -12.52 1.98 -24.42
N GLU A 316 -12.47 2.61 -25.60
CA GLU A 316 -11.23 3.10 -26.21
C GLU A 316 -11.32 4.61 -26.30
N ASP A 317 -10.60 5.32 -25.42
CA ASP A 317 -10.70 6.77 -25.33
C ASP A 317 -9.37 7.41 -24.91
N ALA A 318 -9.33 8.74 -24.89
CA ALA A 318 -8.25 9.48 -24.27
C ALA A 318 -8.25 9.26 -22.74
N VAL A 319 -7.07 9.31 -22.14
CA VAL A 319 -6.89 9.24 -20.67
C VAL A 319 -7.67 10.33 -19.93
N ASP A 320 -7.90 11.46 -20.60
CA ASP A 320 -8.66 12.59 -20.09
C ASP A 320 -10.15 12.24 -19.88
N SER A 321 -10.66 11.22 -20.59
CA SER A 321 -12.05 10.74 -20.54
C SER A 321 -12.30 9.73 -19.41
N ILE A 322 -11.36 9.57 -18.46
CA ILE A 322 -11.47 8.62 -17.33
C ILE A 322 -12.76 8.77 -16.53
N PHE A 323 -13.26 10.02 -16.36
CA PHE A 323 -14.50 10.30 -15.64
C PHE A 323 -15.76 9.94 -16.43
N GLU A 324 -15.68 9.97 -17.77
CA GLU A 324 -16.78 9.56 -18.65
C GLU A 324 -16.92 8.03 -18.63
N ILE A 325 -15.80 7.31 -18.72
CA ILE A 325 -15.76 5.84 -18.59
C ILE A 325 -16.32 5.40 -17.23
N LYS A 326 -15.87 6.02 -16.13
CA LYS A 326 -16.43 5.82 -14.77
C LYS A 326 -17.97 5.92 -14.78
N SER A 327 -18.50 6.98 -15.39
CA SER A 327 -19.93 7.27 -15.40
C SER A 327 -20.71 6.27 -16.23
N ALA A 328 -20.21 5.92 -17.42
CA ALA A 328 -20.81 4.91 -18.30
C ALA A 328 -20.88 3.54 -17.63
N VAL A 329 -19.77 3.08 -17.04
CA VAL A 329 -19.68 1.82 -16.32
C VAL A 329 -20.66 1.78 -15.15
N THR A 330 -20.69 2.84 -14.33
CA THR A 330 -21.57 2.89 -13.14
C THR A 330 -23.05 2.86 -13.50
N LYS A 331 -23.47 3.61 -14.53
CA LYS A 331 -24.87 3.60 -15.03
C LYS A 331 -25.26 2.21 -15.56
N LYS A 332 -24.32 1.50 -16.21
CA LYS A 332 -24.54 0.15 -16.70
C LYS A 332 -24.68 -0.87 -15.57
N ILE A 333 -23.81 -0.79 -14.56
CA ILE A 333 -23.92 -1.60 -13.32
C ILE A 333 -25.31 -1.41 -12.70
N ALA A 334 -25.75 -0.17 -12.52
CA ALA A 334 -27.06 0.13 -11.93
C ALA A 334 -28.20 -0.55 -12.69
N GLY A 335 -28.18 -0.49 -14.03
CA GLY A 335 -29.15 -1.20 -14.87
C GLY A 335 -29.11 -2.73 -14.70
N SER A 336 -27.92 -3.31 -14.59
CA SER A 336 -27.74 -4.76 -14.43
C SER A 336 -28.22 -5.29 -13.07
N VAL A 337 -28.14 -4.49 -12.02
CA VAL A 337 -28.61 -4.88 -10.67
C VAL A 337 -30.02 -4.37 -10.36
N GLY A 338 -30.74 -3.83 -11.34
CA GLY A 338 -32.12 -3.38 -11.19
C GLY A 338 -32.31 -2.11 -10.37
N ILE A 339 -31.28 -1.26 -10.28
CA ILE A 339 -31.34 0.01 -9.55
C ILE A 339 -31.77 1.14 -10.49
N ASN A 340 -32.86 1.81 -10.13
CA ASN A 340 -33.32 3.00 -10.82
C ASN A 340 -32.48 4.21 -10.39
N VAL A 341 -31.65 4.70 -11.31
CA VAL A 341 -30.84 5.91 -11.09
C VAL A 341 -31.71 7.14 -11.30
N GLY A 342 -32.15 7.77 -10.21
CA GLY A 342 -32.83 9.07 -10.25
C GLY A 342 -31.91 10.19 -10.74
N SER A 343 -32.47 11.35 -11.10
CA SER A 343 -31.71 12.48 -11.65
C SER A 343 -30.59 12.96 -10.72
N THR A 344 -30.86 13.07 -9.40
CA THR A 344 -29.85 13.45 -8.40
C THR A 344 -28.69 12.47 -8.33
N THR A 345 -28.97 11.16 -8.34
CA THR A 345 -27.94 10.12 -8.33
C THR A 345 -27.15 10.10 -9.63
N ALA A 346 -27.80 10.34 -10.78
CA ALA A 346 -27.13 10.45 -12.07
C ALA A 346 -26.12 11.61 -12.09
N THR A 347 -26.50 12.79 -11.59
CA THR A 347 -25.59 13.93 -11.44
C THR A 347 -24.42 13.58 -10.51
N ALA A 348 -24.69 12.97 -9.35
CA ALA A 348 -23.65 12.59 -8.40
C ALA A 348 -22.68 11.51 -8.92
N ILE A 349 -23.14 10.64 -9.85
CA ILE A 349 -22.28 9.69 -10.56
C ILE A 349 -21.36 10.41 -11.53
N ASP A 350 -21.85 11.44 -12.19
CA ASP A 350 -21.10 12.19 -13.21
C ASP A 350 -20.07 13.14 -12.57
N ASP A 351 -20.23 13.53 -11.30
CA ASP A 351 -19.31 14.40 -10.56
C ASP A 351 -17.84 13.93 -10.65
N ALA A 352 -16.96 14.83 -11.06
CA ALA A 352 -15.52 14.62 -11.11
C ALA A 352 -14.82 15.36 -9.96
N PRO A 353 -13.75 14.79 -9.38
CA PRO A 353 -13.00 15.44 -8.31
C PRO A 353 -12.17 16.66 -8.78
N THR A 354 -11.92 16.76 -10.08
CA THR A 354 -11.20 17.86 -10.75
C THR A 354 -11.59 17.86 -12.23
N THR A 355 -11.51 19.02 -12.89
CA THR A 355 -11.66 19.12 -14.35
C THR A 355 -10.32 18.92 -15.09
N ASN A 356 -9.22 18.70 -14.37
CA ASN A 356 -7.88 18.55 -14.93
C ASN A 356 -7.36 17.12 -14.72
N ALA A 357 -7.32 16.31 -15.79
CA ALA A 357 -6.89 14.92 -15.74
C ALA A 357 -5.42 14.76 -15.31
N GLU A 358 -4.54 15.71 -15.67
CA GLU A 358 -3.13 15.67 -15.24
C GLU A 358 -3.01 15.97 -13.74
N ALA A 359 -3.84 16.88 -13.20
CA ALA A 359 -3.92 17.08 -11.75
C ALA A 359 -4.37 15.78 -11.04
N PHE A 360 -5.38 15.10 -11.60
CA PHE A 360 -5.86 13.82 -11.06
C PHE A 360 -4.80 12.71 -11.12
N LYS A 361 -4.01 12.65 -12.19
CA LYS A 361 -2.85 11.76 -12.32
C LYS A 361 -1.85 11.98 -11.19
N LEU A 362 -1.40 13.21 -10.99
CA LEU A 362 -0.43 13.56 -9.96
C LEU A 362 -0.96 13.23 -8.56
N TYR A 363 -2.24 13.52 -8.30
CA TYR A 363 -2.90 13.12 -7.06
C TYR A 363 -2.86 11.60 -6.87
N THR A 364 -3.19 10.83 -7.90
CA THR A 364 -3.22 9.36 -7.82
C THR A 364 -1.82 8.79 -7.57
N GLN A 365 -0.80 9.29 -8.26
CA GLN A 365 0.60 8.92 -8.02
C GLN A 365 1.04 9.30 -6.59
N GLY A 366 0.63 10.48 -6.11
CA GLY A 366 0.84 10.91 -4.73
C GLY A 366 0.21 9.94 -3.72
N ARG A 367 -1.03 9.46 -3.97
CA ARG A 367 -1.68 8.47 -3.10
C ARG A 367 -0.91 7.16 -3.05
N THR A 368 -0.40 6.68 -4.18
CA THR A 368 0.43 5.47 -4.24
C THR A 368 1.69 5.62 -3.39
N LEU A 369 2.42 6.74 -3.52
CA LEU A 369 3.62 7.00 -2.72
C LEU A 369 3.31 7.15 -1.23
N TRP A 370 2.20 7.80 -0.87
CA TRP A 370 1.75 7.93 0.51
C TRP A 370 1.41 6.57 1.15
N LEU A 371 0.84 5.64 0.38
CA LEU A 371 0.52 4.29 0.86
C LEU A 371 1.74 3.44 1.20
N THR A 372 2.93 3.76 0.68
CA THR A 372 4.19 3.08 1.06
C THR A 372 4.54 3.28 2.54
N ARG A 373 4.02 4.34 3.17
CA ARG A 373 4.35 4.77 4.54
C ARG A 373 5.84 5.01 4.78
N SER A 374 6.65 5.12 3.72
CA SER A 374 8.05 5.52 3.81
C SER A 374 8.17 7.04 3.96
N GLU A 375 9.22 7.51 4.62
CA GLU A 375 9.51 8.95 4.71
C GLU A 375 9.61 9.59 3.32
N SER A 376 10.37 8.94 2.42
CA SER A 376 10.58 9.41 1.05
C SER A 376 9.26 9.47 0.29
N GLY A 377 8.47 8.39 0.32
CA GLY A 377 7.18 8.33 -0.36
C GLY A 377 6.20 9.38 0.14
N MET A 378 6.09 9.59 1.46
CA MET A 378 5.23 10.64 2.01
C MET A 378 5.71 12.05 1.61
N LYS A 379 7.01 12.34 1.66
CA LYS A 379 7.56 13.63 1.22
C LYS A 379 7.37 13.87 -0.28
N GLN A 380 7.53 12.84 -1.11
CA GLN A 380 7.28 12.94 -2.55
C GLN A 380 5.78 13.11 -2.86
N SER A 381 4.90 12.44 -2.10
CA SER A 381 3.46 12.61 -2.27
C SER A 381 3.01 14.05 -2.09
N ILE A 382 3.57 14.77 -1.11
CA ILE A 382 3.31 16.20 -0.89
C ILE A 382 3.63 17.01 -2.14
N LYS A 383 4.81 16.80 -2.75
CA LYS A 383 5.22 17.51 -3.97
C LYS A 383 4.28 17.26 -5.14
N LEU A 384 3.79 16.02 -5.29
CA LEU A 384 2.83 15.69 -6.36
C LEU A 384 1.47 16.34 -6.11
N TYR A 385 1.00 16.38 -4.86
CA TYR A 385 -0.24 17.08 -4.53
C TYR A 385 -0.12 18.60 -4.72
N GLU A 386 1.00 19.21 -4.32
CA GLU A 386 1.28 20.63 -4.57
C GLU A 386 1.24 20.93 -6.06
N ARG A 387 1.86 20.10 -6.89
CA ARG A 387 1.80 20.24 -8.34
C ARG A 387 0.39 20.02 -8.90
N ALA A 388 -0.41 19.13 -8.31
CA ALA A 388 -1.81 18.95 -8.69
C ALA A 388 -2.63 20.23 -8.39
N ILE A 389 -2.38 20.89 -7.26
CA ILE A 389 -3.02 22.17 -6.88
C ILE A 389 -2.58 23.31 -7.81
N GLU A 390 -1.32 23.33 -8.26
CA GLU A 390 -0.86 24.30 -9.27
C GLU A 390 -1.59 24.15 -10.62
N LEU A 391 -2.04 22.94 -10.95
CA LEU A 391 -2.79 22.64 -12.18
C LEU A 391 -4.30 22.84 -12.03
N ASP A 392 -4.82 22.73 -10.82
CA ASP A 392 -6.22 22.99 -10.46
C ASP A 392 -6.31 23.44 -8.99
N ASP A 393 -6.47 24.74 -8.78
CA ASP A 393 -6.51 25.35 -7.45
C ASP A 393 -7.79 25.03 -6.66
N GLN A 394 -8.81 24.45 -7.32
CA GLN A 394 -10.04 23.99 -6.68
C GLN A 394 -9.98 22.52 -6.28
N PHE A 395 -8.84 21.84 -6.47
CA PHE A 395 -8.73 20.40 -6.27
C PHE A 395 -8.63 19.99 -4.78
N ALA A 396 -9.77 20.04 -4.08
CA ALA A 396 -9.88 19.81 -2.64
C ALA A 396 -9.27 18.48 -2.14
N LEU A 397 -9.32 17.41 -2.93
CA LEU A 397 -8.70 16.13 -2.58
C LEU A 397 -7.17 16.21 -2.47
N ALA A 398 -6.51 17.04 -3.28
CA ALA A 398 -5.06 17.22 -3.20
C ALA A 398 -4.67 17.92 -1.89
N HIS A 399 -5.43 18.93 -1.46
CA HIS A 399 -5.27 19.56 -0.14
C HIS A 399 -5.45 18.54 1.00
N ALA A 400 -6.49 17.70 0.96
CA ALA A 400 -6.68 16.64 1.94
C ALA A 400 -5.52 15.61 1.91
N GLY A 401 -4.99 15.30 0.73
CA GLY A 401 -3.82 14.43 0.55
C GLY A 401 -2.55 14.97 1.22
N ILE A 402 -2.31 16.28 1.13
CA ILE A 402 -1.19 16.94 1.84
C ILE A 402 -1.39 16.87 3.35
N ALA A 403 -2.62 17.10 3.84
CA ALA A 403 -2.94 16.99 5.25
C ALA A 403 -2.69 15.57 5.80
N ASP A 404 -3.11 14.55 5.06
CA ASP A 404 -2.82 13.14 5.36
C ASP A 404 -1.31 12.86 5.40
N ALA A 405 -0.55 13.38 4.45
CA ALA A 405 0.88 13.13 4.35
C ALA A 405 1.66 13.78 5.51
N TYR A 406 1.38 15.03 5.85
CA TYR A 406 2.00 15.67 7.03
C TYR A 406 1.62 14.96 8.33
N SER A 407 0.36 14.60 8.50
CA SER A 407 -0.11 13.88 9.68
C SER A 407 0.61 12.54 9.85
N MET A 408 0.86 11.83 8.75
CA MET A 408 1.54 10.53 8.76
C MET A 408 3.05 10.65 8.90
N LEU A 409 3.68 11.70 8.36
CA LEU A 409 5.09 12.00 8.67
C LEU A 409 5.30 12.20 10.18
N CYS A 410 4.37 12.90 10.84
CA CYS A 410 4.37 12.96 12.31
C CYS A 410 4.11 11.59 12.95
N GLU A 411 3.14 10.84 12.43
CA GLU A 411 2.78 9.54 13.00
C GLU A 411 3.96 8.56 13.03
N TYR A 412 4.76 8.55 11.98
CA TYR A 412 5.89 7.63 11.84
C TYR A 412 7.21 8.20 12.38
N GLY A 413 7.19 9.38 13.02
CA GLY A 413 8.37 9.99 13.66
C GLY A 413 9.35 10.65 12.67
N HIS A 414 8.91 10.93 11.44
CA HIS A 414 9.71 11.61 10.41
C HIS A 414 9.56 13.13 10.45
N LEU A 415 8.61 13.64 11.24
CA LEU A 415 8.38 15.07 11.44
C LEU A 415 7.86 15.36 12.84
N ASN A 416 8.27 16.47 13.44
CA ASN A 416 7.78 16.87 14.75
C ASN A 416 6.30 17.27 14.68
N PHE A 417 5.55 17.00 15.75
CA PHE A 417 4.11 17.25 15.81
C PHE A 417 3.80 18.75 15.68
N GLU A 418 4.56 19.59 16.37
CA GLU A 418 4.45 21.06 16.34
C GLU A 418 4.77 21.68 14.97
N GLU A 419 5.39 20.91 14.06
CA GLU A 419 5.62 21.35 12.69
C GLU A 419 4.57 20.79 11.72
N GLY A 420 4.33 19.48 11.77
CA GLY A 420 3.52 18.80 10.76
C GLY A 420 2.01 18.98 10.95
N PHE A 421 1.49 18.88 12.17
CA PHE A 421 0.05 18.98 12.40
C PHE A 421 -0.53 20.38 12.14
N PRO A 422 0.15 21.50 12.46
CA PRO A 422 -0.31 22.82 12.05
C PRO A 422 -0.42 22.96 10.52
N LYS A 423 0.57 22.44 9.77
CA LYS A 423 0.51 22.39 8.29
C LYS A 423 -0.66 21.52 7.82
N ALA A 424 -0.80 20.32 8.38
CA ALA A 424 -1.91 19.43 8.06
C ALA A 424 -3.28 20.07 8.31
N ARG A 425 -3.41 20.84 9.41
CA ARG A 425 -4.63 21.56 9.73
C ARG A 425 -4.93 22.66 8.71
N GLN A 426 -3.94 23.42 8.29
CA GLN A 426 -4.15 24.46 7.28
C GLN A 426 -4.72 23.83 6.00
N TYR A 427 -4.04 22.81 5.47
CA TYR A 427 -4.47 22.14 4.24
C TYR A 427 -5.84 21.46 4.36
N VAL A 428 -6.18 20.86 5.50
CA VAL A 428 -7.52 20.26 5.66
C VAL A 428 -8.63 21.32 5.73
N LEU A 429 -8.36 22.49 6.32
CA LEU A 429 -9.32 23.59 6.35
C LEU A 429 -9.49 24.20 4.95
N ASP A 430 -8.42 24.30 4.18
CA ASP A 430 -8.47 24.72 2.78
C ASP A 430 -9.32 23.73 1.95
N ALA A 431 -9.10 22.42 2.12
CA ALA A 431 -9.91 21.39 1.47
C ALA A 431 -11.41 21.52 1.79
N ILE A 432 -11.77 21.77 3.05
CA ILE A 432 -13.16 21.98 3.49
C ILE A 432 -13.74 23.28 2.90
N SER A 433 -12.92 24.33 2.77
CA SER A 433 -13.34 25.60 2.19
C SER A 433 -13.65 25.49 0.69
N LEU A 434 -12.87 24.68 -0.03
CA LEU A 434 -13.06 24.38 -1.45
C LEU A 434 -14.24 23.42 -1.65
N ASN A 435 -14.37 22.40 -0.81
CA ASN A 435 -15.47 21.44 -0.86
C ASN A 435 -15.92 21.03 0.55
N SER A 436 -16.97 21.68 1.04
CA SER A 436 -17.54 21.41 2.36
C SER A 436 -18.27 20.06 2.49
N GLU A 437 -18.44 19.35 1.37
CA GLU A 437 -19.06 18.02 1.29
C GLU A 437 -18.02 16.89 1.07
N LEU A 438 -16.72 17.21 1.15
CA LEU A 438 -15.64 16.23 1.00
C LEU A 438 -15.44 15.39 2.27
N ALA A 439 -15.89 14.13 2.27
CA ALA A 439 -15.81 13.24 3.42
C ALA A 439 -14.36 13.01 3.90
N GLU A 440 -13.42 12.86 2.97
CA GLU A 440 -11.99 12.65 3.21
C GLU A 440 -11.37 13.78 4.04
N ALA A 441 -11.78 15.03 3.81
CA ALA A 441 -11.29 16.16 4.59
C ALA A 441 -11.76 16.10 6.05
N TYR A 442 -12.99 15.65 6.30
CA TYR A 442 -13.47 15.44 7.68
C TYR A 442 -12.83 14.22 8.36
N ILE A 443 -12.41 13.20 7.59
CA ILE A 443 -11.60 12.10 8.14
C ILE A 443 -10.23 12.64 8.58
N ALA A 444 -9.55 13.40 7.72
CA ALA A 444 -8.26 14.01 8.05
C ALA A 444 -8.37 14.99 9.23
N LEU A 445 -9.40 15.85 9.26
CA LEU A 445 -9.64 16.77 10.38
C LEU A 445 -9.92 16.00 11.68
N GLY A 446 -10.75 14.95 11.61
CA GLY A 446 -11.02 14.09 12.75
C GLY A 446 -9.76 13.43 13.29
N TRP A 447 -8.84 13.02 12.42
CA TRP A 447 -7.52 12.47 12.81
C TRP A 447 -6.66 13.52 13.51
N ILE A 448 -6.57 14.74 12.98
CA ILE A 448 -5.84 15.83 13.63
C ILE A 448 -6.43 16.13 15.02
N GLN A 449 -7.76 16.20 15.11
CA GLN A 449 -8.45 16.44 16.39
C GLN A 449 -8.26 15.30 17.39
N PHE A 450 -8.14 14.06 16.91
CA PHE A 450 -7.91 12.88 17.74
C PHE A 450 -6.45 12.79 18.19
N ALA A 451 -5.52 12.79 17.24
CA ALA A 451 -4.13 12.43 17.47
C ALA A 451 -3.25 13.59 17.96
N TYR A 452 -3.63 14.83 17.62
CA TYR A 452 -2.87 16.02 17.98
C TYR A 452 -3.59 16.89 19.01
N ASP A 453 -4.85 17.27 18.76
CA ASP A 453 -5.59 18.16 19.68
C ASP A 453 -6.12 17.46 20.93
N TRP A 454 -6.31 16.13 20.86
CA TRP A 454 -6.98 15.36 21.90
C TRP A 454 -8.39 15.86 22.24
N LYS A 455 -9.09 16.37 21.22
CA LYS A 455 -10.48 16.82 21.30
C LYS A 455 -11.38 15.69 20.81
N LEU A 456 -11.54 14.65 21.64
CA LEU A 456 -12.23 13.42 21.27
C LEU A 456 -13.65 13.66 20.74
N LYS A 457 -14.40 14.60 21.34
CA LYS A 457 -15.76 14.98 20.88
C LYS A 457 -15.77 15.70 19.54
N ALA A 458 -14.82 16.60 19.31
CA ALA A 458 -14.71 17.28 18.02
C ALA A 458 -14.34 16.26 16.92
N SER A 459 -13.40 15.37 17.22
CA SER A 459 -13.00 14.27 16.35
C SER A 459 -14.18 13.35 16.02
N GLU A 460 -14.97 12.95 17.01
CA GLU A 460 -16.20 12.16 16.82
C GLU A 460 -17.18 12.87 15.87
N GLN A 461 -17.39 14.17 16.05
CA GLN A 461 -18.27 14.95 15.16
C GLN A 461 -17.75 14.97 13.72
N SER A 462 -16.45 15.14 13.52
CA SER A 462 -15.82 15.11 12.19
C SER A 462 -15.99 13.73 11.52
N TYR A 463 -15.72 12.63 12.23
CA TYR A 463 -15.93 11.29 11.67
C TYR A 463 -17.40 10.99 11.36
N ARG A 464 -18.34 11.39 12.22
CA ARG A 464 -19.78 11.25 11.95
C ARG A 464 -20.22 12.10 10.77
N LYS A 465 -19.64 13.30 10.58
CA LYS A 465 -19.89 14.13 9.40
C LYS A 465 -19.35 13.46 8.13
N ALA A 466 -18.15 12.88 8.16
CA ALA A 466 -17.61 12.10 7.05
C ALA A 466 -18.52 10.92 6.67
N ILE A 467 -18.99 10.15 7.66
CA ILE A 467 -19.93 9.03 7.45
C ILE A 467 -21.26 9.52 6.87
N LYS A 468 -21.78 10.67 7.33
CA LYS A 468 -23.00 11.26 6.77
C LYS A 468 -22.82 11.68 5.30
N LEU A 469 -21.66 12.22 4.94
CA LEU A 469 -21.34 12.64 3.57
C LEU A 469 -21.10 11.43 2.65
N ASN A 470 -20.43 10.40 3.16
CA ASN A 470 -20.19 9.16 2.45
C ASN A 470 -20.20 7.97 3.42
N PRO A 471 -21.32 7.24 3.53
CA PRO A 471 -21.46 6.13 4.47
C PRO A 471 -20.74 4.85 4.02
N LYS A 472 -20.01 4.88 2.90
CA LYS A 472 -19.33 3.72 2.30
C LYS A 472 -17.79 3.86 2.32
N ILE A 473 -17.25 4.64 3.25
CA ILE A 473 -15.81 4.73 3.53
C ILE A 473 -15.48 3.96 4.80
N ALA A 474 -14.93 2.75 4.65
CA ALA A 474 -14.54 1.88 5.77
C ALA A 474 -13.62 2.59 6.80
N GLN A 475 -12.71 3.43 6.30
CA GLN A 475 -11.78 4.20 7.14
C GLN A 475 -12.48 5.18 8.10
N ALA A 476 -13.62 5.77 7.72
CA ALA A 476 -14.34 6.70 8.60
C ALA A 476 -14.91 5.96 9.83
N TYR A 477 -15.44 4.76 9.62
CA TYR A 477 -15.91 3.87 10.70
C TYR A 477 -14.77 3.32 11.54
N GLN A 478 -13.63 3.02 10.93
CA GLN A 478 -12.42 2.61 11.66
C GLN A 478 -12.04 3.68 12.68
N TRP A 479 -11.90 4.93 12.23
CA TRP A 479 -11.46 6.01 13.11
C TRP A 479 -12.51 6.43 14.13
N LEU A 480 -13.80 6.40 13.77
CA LEU A 480 -14.87 6.59 14.74
C LEU A 480 -14.84 5.50 15.83
N GLY A 481 -14.66 4.24 15.45
CA GLY A 481 -14.55 3.11 16.37
C GLY A 481 -13.38 3.26 17.34
N ILE A 482 -12.20 3.60 16.82
CA ILE A 482 -11.00 3.90 17.62
C ILE A 482 -11.28 5.03 18.62
N ASN A 483 -11.85 6.14 18.15
CA ASN A 483 -12.17 7.30 18.98
C ASN A 483 -13.17 6.94 20.10
N LEU A 484 -14.20 6.15 19.80
CA LEU A 484 -15.20 5.69 20.78
C LEU A 484 -14.61 4.72 21.80
N THR A 485 -13.74 3.81 21.36
CA THR A 485 -12.99 2.91 22.26
C THR A 485 -12.10 3.69 23.22
N SER A 486 -11.46 4.77 22.77
CA SER A 486 -10.69 5.67 23.66
C SER A 486 -11.56 6.42 24.68
N GLN A 487 -12.86 6.55 24.44
CA GLN A 487 -13.85 7.10 25.37
C GLN A 487 -14.54 6.01 26.23
N LEU A 488 -14.08 4.75 26.17
CA LEU A 488 -14.69 3.60 26.83
C LEU A 488 -16.15 3.31 26.39
N ARG A 489 -16.58 3.83 25.23
CA ARG A 489 -17.93 3.64 24.67
C ARG A 489 -17.96 2.44 23.73
N TYR A 490 -17.77 1.26 24.30
CA TYR A 490 -17.51 0.04 23.53
C TYR A 490 -18.68 -0.44 22.67
N ASP A 491 -19.93 -0.27 23.11
CA ASP A 491 -21.09 -0.68 22.31
C ASP A 491 -21.17 0.10 20.97
N GLU A 492 -21.03 1.42 21.02
CA GLU A 492 -21.01 2.25 19.81
C GLU A 492 -19.75 2.00 18.96
N ALA A 493 -18.61 1.74 19.60
CA ALA A 493 -17.37 1.40 18.90
C ALA A 493 -17.51 0.07 18.14
N TYR A 494 -18.14 -0.94 18.76
CA TYR A 494 -18.44 -2.22 18.15
C TYR A 494 -19.28 -2.05 16.89
N ASP A 495 -20.39 -1.30 16.99
CA ASP A 495 -21.27 -1.05 15.84
C ASP A 495 -20.54 -0.33 14.71
N SER A 496 -19.73 0.68 15.03
CA SER A 496 -18.92 1.39 14.04
C SER A 496 -17.93 0.45 13.35
N LEU A 497 -17.12 -0.30 14.11
CA LEU A 497 -16.11 -1.19 13.55
C LEU A 497 -16.71 -2.34 12.74
N ARG A 498 -17.85 -2.87 13.18
CA ARG A 498 -18.63 -3.89 12.44
C ARG A 498 -19.07 -3.36 11.08
N LEU A 499 -19.61 -2.14 11.01
CA LEU A 499 -19.97 -1.48 9.75
C LEU A 499 -18.73 -1.24 8.86
N GLY A 500 -17.59 -0.88 9.45
CA GLY A 500 -16.32 -0.78 8.72
C GLY A 500 -15.90 -2.11 8.07
N LEU A 501 -16.03 -3.22 8.81
CA LEU A 501 -15.74 -4.58 8.32
C LEU A 501 -16.77 -5.08 7.31
N GLU A 502 -18.00 -4.59 7.29
CA GLU A 502 -18.96 -4.90 6.21
C GLU A 502 -18.51 -4.34 4.85
N LEU A 503 -17.73 -3.25 4.87
CA LEU A 503 -17.20 -2.55 3.68
C LEU A 503 -15.81 -3.05 3.27
N ASP A 504 -14.94 -3.42 4.23
CA ASP A 504 -13.59 -3.96 3.97
C ASP A 504 -13.28 -5.12 4.96
N PRO A 505 -13.84 -6.33 4.71
CA PRO A 505 -13.87 -7.43 5.68
C PRO A 505 -12.51 -8.05 6.03
N HIS A 506 -11.48 -7.78 5.24
CA HIS A 506 -10.11 -8.29 5.41
C HIS A 506 -9.12 -7.15 5.70
N HIS A 507 -9.57 -5.96 6.08
CA HIS A 507 -8.65 -4.89 6.44
C HIS A 507 -7.99 -5.18 7.81
N PRO A 508 -6.66 -5.44 7.89
CA PRO A 508 -6.02 -5.95 9.11
C PRO A 508 -6.16 -4.98 10.30
N VAL A 509 -6.10 -3.68 10.04
CA VAL A 509 -6.24 -2.66 11.10
C VAL A 509 -7.68 -2.60 11.62
N LEU A 510 -8.70 -2.82 10.78
CA LEU A 510 -10.09 -2.84 11.24
C LEU A 510 -10.34 -4.09 12.09
N LEU A 511 -9.85 -5.24 11.64
CA LEU A 511 -9.91 -6.50 12.41
C LEU A 511 -9.21 -6.39 13.76
N MET A 512 -8.01 -5.79 13.80
CA MET A 512 -7.27 -5.55 15.04
C MET A 512 -8.05 -4.66 16.01
N ASN A 513 -8.64 -3.56 15.53
CA ASN A 513 -9.42 -2.66 16.39
C ASN A 513 -10.76 -3.28 16.82
N PHE A 514 -11.40 -4.06 15.96
CA PHE A 514 -12.59 -4.84 16.30
C PHE A 514 -12.26 -5.86 17.39
N ALA A 515 -11.18 -6.63 17.23
CA ALA A 515 -10.69 -7.57 18.24
C ALA A 515 -10.39 -6.90 19.58
N ASN A 516 -9.73 -5.74 19.57
CA ASN A 516 -9.46 -4.99 20.79
C ASN A 516 -10.76 -4.55 21.48
N THR A 517 -11.75 -4.06 20.72
CA THR A 517 -13.03 -3.60 21.26
C THR A 517 -13.86 -4.76 21.80
N THR A 518 -13.94 -5.88 21.08
CA THR A 518 -14.67 -7.08 21.53
C THR A 518 -14.02 -7.73 22.75
N ALA A 519 -12.68 -7.67 22.86
CA ALA A 519 -11.99 -8.11 24.07
C ALA A 519 -12.42 -7.32 25.31
N GLU A 520 -12.52 -5.99 25.20
CA GLU A 520 -13.00 -5.13 26.31
C GLU A 520 -14.45 -5.43 26.69
N MET A 521 -15.27 -5.79 25.70
CA MET A 521 -16.65 -6.25 25.91
C MET A 521 -16.75 -7.69 26.42
N LYS A 522 -15.61 -8.38 26.65
CA LYS A 522 -15.53 -9.81 27.02
C LYS A 522 -16.14 -10.77 25.99
N LYS A 523 -16.28 -10.33 24.73
CA LYS A 523 -16.69 -11.14 23.58
C LYS A 523 -15.47 -11.87 22.99
N PHE A 524 -14.88 -12.77 23.78
CA PHE A 524 -13.56 -13.33 23.48
C PHE A 524 -13.51 -14.18 22.21
N ASP A 525 -14.60 -14.88 21.87
CA ASP A 525 -14.64 -15.72 20.67
C ASP A 525 -14.64 -14.86 19.40
N GLU A 526 -15.38 -13.74 19.40
CA GLU A 526 -15.34 -12.75 18.32
C GLU A 526 -13.96 -12.08 18.24
N ALA A 527 -13.34 -11.78 19.39
CA ALA A 527 -12.02 -11.18 19.43
C ALA A 527 -10.94 -12.10 18.82
N MET A 528 -10.91 -13.37 19.22
CA MET A 528 -9.96 -14.35 18.69
C MET A 528 -10.21 -14.64 17.21
N SER A 529 -11.48 -14.75 16.79
CA SER A 529 -11.80 -14.92 15.37
C SER A 529 -11.25 -13.77 14.51
N ALA A 530 -11.38 -12.53 14.98
CA ALA A 530 -10.83 -11.37 14.29
C ALA A 530 -9.29 -11.33 14.31
N VAL A 531 -8.65 -11.76 15.41
CA VAL A 531 -7.20 -11.92 15.50
C VAL A 531 -6.68 -12.96 14.51
N ASP A 532 -7.27 -14.15 14.50
CA ASP A 532 -6.87 -15.25 13.61
C ASP A 532 -7.03 -14.84 12.15
N LYS A 533 -8.15 -14.18 11.83
CA LYS A 533 -8.38 -13.63 10.48
C LYS A 533 -7.31 -12.61 10.10
N ALA A 534 -6.98 -11.67 10.98
CA ALA A 534 -5.96 -10.67 10.71
C ALA A 534 -4.57 -11.30 10.51
N PHE A 535 -4.18 -12.31 11.29
CA PHE A 535 -2.93 -13.05 11.08
C PHE A 535 -2.93 -13.85 9.77
N SER A 536 -4.07 -14.42 9.37
CA SER A 536 -4.16 -15.13 8.08
C SER A 536 -3.93 -14.22 6.86
N ILE A 537 -4.21 -12.92 7.02
CA ILE A 537 -4.04 -11.90 5.97
C ILE A 537 -2.64 -11.29 6.02
N ASN A 538 -2.16 -10.94 7.21
CA ASN A 538 -0.83 -10.38 7.41
C ASN A 538 -0.16 -10.98 8.67
N PRO A 539 0.61 -12.07 8.50
CA PRO A 539 1.32 -12.73 9.61
C PRO A 539 2.33 -11.81 10.32
N ASP A 540 2.89 -10.84 9.61
CA ASP A 540 3.96 -9.96 10.10
C ASP A 540 3.42 -8.67 10.77
N PHE A 541 2.10 -8.57 10.97
CA PHE A 541 1.49 -7.38 11.53
C PHE A 541 1.78 -7.25 13.04
N GLN A 542 2.93 -6.66 13.39
CA GLN A 542 3.43 -6.63 14.77
C GLN A 542 2.44 -6.06 15.80
N ALA A 543 1.63 -5.06 15.43
CA ALA A 543 0.65 -4.46 16.33
C ALA A 543 -0.43 -5.46 16.78
N LEU A 544 -0.74 -6.46 15.94
CA LEU A 544 -1.73 -7.49 16.24
C LEU A 544 -1.33 -8.39 17.41
N TRP A 545 -0.02 -8.64 17.60
CA TRP A 545 0.48 -9.39 18.76
C TRP A 545 0.08 -8.74 20.08
N SER A 546 0.02 -7.40 20.12
CA SER A 546 -0.38 -6.70 21.34
C SER A 546 -1.86 -6.90 21.66
N VAL A 547 -2.71 -6.96 20.64
CA VAL A 547 -4.14 -7.25 20.81
C VAL A 547 -4.37 -8.72 21.14
N ASN A 548 -3.68 -9.65 20.48
CA ASN A 548 -3.74 -11.08 20.81
C ASN A 548 -3.36 -11.30 22.29
N TYR A 549 -2.19 -10.78 22.71
CA TYR A 549 -1.73 -10.88 24.09
C TYR A 549 -2.73 -10.26 25.08
N LYS A 550 -3.29 -9.09 24.75
CA LYS A 550 -4.33 -8.45 25.54
C LYS A 550 -5.55 -9.35 25.70
N VAL A 551 -6.10 -9.91 24.62
CA VAL A 551 -7.27 -10.82 24.65
C VAL A 551 -7.04 -11.97 25.64
N HIS A 552 -5.87 -12.61 25.59
CA HIS A 552 -5.54 -13.69 26.52
C HIS A 552 -5.45 -13.23 27.98
N ILE A 553 -4.89 -12.04 28.25
CA ILE A 553 -4.92 -11.48 29.61
C ILE A 553 -6.36 -11.23 30.08
N ILE A 554 -7.19 -10.57 29.27
CA ILE A 554 -8.57 -10.22 29.67
C ILE A 554 -9.42 -11.47 29.91
N LYS A 555 -9.24 -12.50 29.08
CA LYS A 555 -9.94 -13.79 29.18
C LYS A 555 -9.53 -14.58 30.43
N GLY A 556 -8.38 -14.27 31.05
CA GLY A 556 -7.77 -15.12 32.07
C GLY A 556 -7.15 -16.38 31.46
N GLY A 557 -6.52 -16.24 30.29
CA GLY A 557 -5.82 -17.30 29.57
C GLY A 557 -4.73 -17.97 30.42
N SER A 558 -4.40 -19.21 30.08
CA SER A 558 -3.41 -19.98 30.82
C SER A 558 -2.02 -19.38 30.69
N GLU A 559 -1.14 -19.61 31.67
CA GLU A 559 0.27 -19.21 31.57
C GLU A 559 0.95 -19.80 30.33
N SER A 560 0.53 -21.01 29.91
CA SER A 560 0.99 -21.63 28.65
C SER A 560 0.59 -20.84 27.41
N ASP A 561 -0.61 -20.25 27.37
CA ASP A 561 -1.05 -19.45 26.21
C ASP A 561 -0.19 -18.18 26.10
N LEU A 562 0.03 -17.50 27.23
CA LEU A 562 0.89 -16.31 27.27
C LEU A 562 2.33 -16.67 26.90
N ALA A 563 2.87 -17.78 27.40
CA ALA A 563 4.20 -18.24 27.05
C ALA A 563 4.36 -18.52 25.55
N ASN A 564 3.37 -19.15 24.91
CA ASN A 564 3.38 -19.40 23.47
C ASN A 564 3.43 -18.11 22.64
N ILE A 565 2.66 -17.09 23.03
CA ILE A 565 2.71 -15.77 22.39
C ILE A 565 4.12 -15.17 22.51
N ILE A 566 4.70 -15.28 23.71
CA ILE A 566 6.01 -14.73 24.03
C ILE A 566 7.14 -15.42 23.26
N GLU A 567 7.05 -16.72 22.99
CA GLU A 567 7.99 -17.42 22.11
C GLU A 567 7.94 -16.88 20.68
N ASN A 568 6.75 -16.64 20.12
CA ASN A 568 6.64 -16.04 18.78
C ASN A 568 7.14 -14.59 18.74
N VAL A 569 6.80 -13.80 19.76
CA VAL A 569 7.17 -12.38 19.83
C VAL A 569 8.68 -12.17 19.99
N LYS A 570 9.39 -13.09 20.66
CA LYS A 570 10.86 -13.01 20.83
C LYS A 570 11.65 -13.24 19.54
N GLU A 571 11.08 -13.94 18.57
CA GLU A 571 11.70 -14.21 17.28
C GLU A 571 11.60 -13.01 16.30
N ILE A 572 10.94 -11.92 16.71
CA ILE A 572 10.81 -10.71 15.91
C ILE A 572 12.14 -9.94 15.93
N ASP A 573 12.87 -9.99 14.81
CA ASP A 573 14.19 -9.37 14.63
C ASP A 573 14.22 -7.84 14.80
N SER A 574 13.09 -7.15 14.62
CA SER A 574 12.98 -5.69 14.70
C SER A 574 11.75 -5.29 15.52
N PRO A 575 11.82 -5.41 16.86
CA PRO A 575 10.70 -5.14 17.74
C PRO A 575 10.34 -3.65 17.71
N ASN A 576 9.05 -3.37 17.56
CA ASN A 576 8.50 -2.03 17.70
C ASN A 576 7.90 -1.81 19.11
N ILE A 577 7.29 -0.65 19.33
CA ILE A 577 6.71 -0.28 20.63
C ILE A 577 5.70 -1.33 21.17
N PRO A 578 4.73 -1.84 20.38
CA PRO A 578 3.88 -2.96 20.78
C PRO A 578 4.65 -4.16 21.36
N ILE A 579 5.71 -4.61 20.69
CA ILE A 579 6.49 -5.77 21.11
C ILE A 579 7.20 -5.54 22.45
N TYR A 580 7.85 -4.38 22.61
CA TYR A 580 8.45 -4.02 23.90
C TYR A 580 7.41 -3.95 25.02
N GLY A 581 6.20 -3.43 24.73
CA GLY A 581 5.10 -3.39 25.68
C GLY A 581 4.68 -4.78 26.18
N ILE A 582 4.56 -5.75 25.27
CA ILE A 582 4.23 -7.15 25.60
C ILE A 582 5.31 -7.79 26.48
N LEU A 583 6.58 -7.70 26.04
CA LEU A 583 7.70 -8.34 26.74
C LEU A 583 7.88 -7.74 28.15
N THR A 584 7.82 -6.41 28.25
CA THR A 584 7.93 -5.69 29.52
C THR A 584 6.80 -6.10 30.46
N HIS A 585 5.55 -6.15 29.97
CA HIS A 585 4.40 -6.60 30.77
C HIS A 585 4.59 -8.02 31.29
N TYR A 586 4.96 -8.94 30.40
CA TYR A 586 5.10 -10.36 30.74
C TYR A 586 6.18 -10.59 31.79
N TYR A 587 7.36 -9.98 31.64
CA TYR A 587 8.50 -10.24 32.53
C TYR A 587 8.43 -9.53 33.88
N LYS A 588 7.67 -8.43 34.02
CA LYS A 588 7.63 -7.58 35.23
C LYS A 588 7.54 -8.37 36.55
N ASN A 589 6.73 -9.42 36.60
CA ASN A 589 6.52 -10.24 37.80
C ASN A 589 7.04 -11.69 37.63
N ARG A 590 7.84 -11.96 36.60
CA ARG A 590 8.31 -13.32 36.23
C ARG A 590 9.83 -13.44 36.16
N ASP A 591 10.51 -12.44 35.64
CA ASP A 591 11.96 -12.45 35.42
C ASP A 591 12.49 -11.01 35.48
N GLU A 592 13.08 -10.64 36.62
CA GLU A 592 13.60 -9.30 36.86
C GLU A 592 14.71 -8.91 35.88
N THR A 593 15.54 -9.86 35.46
CA THR A 593 16.65 -9.60 34.53
C THR A 593 16.13 -9.29 33.14
N ARG A 594 15.17 -10.09 32.64
CA ARG A 594 14.56 -9.85 31.33
C ARG A 594 13.66 -8.61 31.33
N TYR A 595 12.97 -8.34 32.43
CA TYR A 595 12.21 -7.10 32.59
C TYR A 595 13.12 -5.87 32.49
N ALA A 596 14.22 -5.83 33.25
CA ALA A 596 15.16 -4.71 33.19
C ALA A 596 15.78 -4.53 31.79
N LYS A 597 16.12 -5.63 31.13
CA LYS A 597 16.65 -5.62 29.75
C LYS A 597 15.64 -5.03 28.76
N THR A 598 14.43 -5.58 28.72
CA THR A 598 13.38 -5.16 27.77
C THR A 598 12.96 -3.71 27.97
N LEU A 599 12.88 -3.25 29.23
CA LEU A 599 12.60 -1.86 29.56
C LEU A 599 13.74 -0.93 29.11
N SER A 600 14.99 -1.34 29.23
CA SER A 600 16.15 -0.57 28.75
C SER A 600 16.17 -0.45 27.23
N GLU A 601 15.98 -1.56 26.51
CA GLU A 601 15.92 -1.58 25.05
C GLU A 601 14.76 -0.71 24.52
N TRP A 602 13.61 -0.72 25.21
CA TRP A 602 12.50 0.14 24.85
C TRP A 602 12.83 1.63 24.99
N LYS A 603 13.56 2.04 26.04
CA LYS A 603 13.99 3.44 26.20
C LYS A 603 14.94 3.87 25.08
N GLU A 604 15.89 3.01 24.73
CA GLU A 604 16.83 3.27 23.64
C GLU A 604 16.10 3.38 22.29
N PHE A 605 15.13 2.50 22.03
CA PHE A 605 14.27 2.59 20.85
C PHE A 605 13.53 3.93 20.78
N VAL A 606 12.92 4.38 21.89
CA VAL A 606 12.20 5.66 21.92
C VAL A 606 13.17 6.84 21.76
N ALA A 607 14.36 6.78 22.34
CA ALA A 607 15.36 7.85 22.24
C ALA A 607 15.88 8.02 20.80
N THR A 608 16.05 6.93 20.05
CA THR A 608 16.55 6.97 18.66
C THR A 608 15.50 7.41 17.64
N LYS A 609 14.21 7.22 17.94
CA LYS A 609 13.09 7.51 17.02
C LYS A 609 12.45 8.89 17.22
N GLY A 610 13.01 9.73 18.08
CA GLY A 610 12.63 11.16 18.20
C GLY A 610 11.13 11.37 18.33
N ALA A 611 10.53 11.00 19.45
CA ALA A 611 9.10 11.19 19.65
C ALA A 611 8.83 12.28 20.69
N ASP A 612 8.16 13.37 20.29
CA ASP A 612 7.48 14.32 21.20
C ASP A 612 6.20 13.69 21.84
N ARG A 613 6.16 12.36 21.84
CA ARG A 613 5.12 11.55 22.45
C ARG A 613 5.52 11.27 23.89
N MET A 614 4.53 11.25 24.76
CA MET A 614 4.73 10.75 26.12
C MET A 614 5.20 9.28 26.08
N PRO A 615 6.42 8.95 26.56
CA PRO A 615 6.95 7.60 26.44
C PRO A 615 6.16 6.60 27.29
N ARG A 616 5.65 5.54 26.66
CA ARG A 616 4.80 4.52 27.30
C ARG A 616 5.52 3.70 28.38
N TYR A 617 6.85 3.55 28.29
CA TYR A 617 7.63 2.86 29.31
C TYR A 617 7.58 3.55 30.68
N LEU A 618 7.27 4.86 30.73
CA LEU A 618 7.18 5.60 31.99
C LEU A 618 6.08 5.08 32.92
N LEU A 619 5.05 4.43 32.37
CA LEU A 619 4.02 3.80 33.17
C LEU A 619 4.61 2.72 34.09
N TYR A 620 5.58 1.95 33.58
CA TYR A 620 6.26 0.92 34.35
C TYR A 620 7.28 1.49 35.34
N GLU A 621 7.92 2.60 35.01
CA GLU A 621 8.93 3.22 35.86
C GLU A 621 8.33 4.06 37.00
N LYS A 622 7.24 4.77 36.72
CA LYS A 622 6.67 5.78 37.62
C LYS A 622 5.34 5.36 38.23
N GLY A 623 4.71 4.31 37.68
CA GLY A 623 3.36 3.90 38.06
C GLY A 623 2.27 4.76 37.40
N ILE A 624 1.04 4.26 37.45
CA ILE A 624 -0.11 4.90 36.79
C ILE A 624 -0.40 6.31 37.30
N ASP A 625 -0.35 6.57 38.59
CA ASP A 625 -0.78 7.87 39.13
C ASP A 625 0.15 9.01 38.69
N GLU A 626 1.47 8.81 38.78
CA GLU A 626 2.45 9.79 38.29
C GLU A 626 2.41 9.89 36.76
N TYR A 627 2.18 8.78 36.06
CA TYR A 627 2.01 8.79 34.61
C TYR A 627 0.77 9.61 34.19
N ILE A 628 -0.36 9.46 34.86
CA ILE A 628 -1.58 10.24 34.58
C ILE A 628 -1.40 11.70 34.96
N LYS A 629 -0.73 12.00 36.07
CA LYS A 629 -0.39 13.39 36.43
C LYS A 629 0.46 14.06 35.34
N MET A 630 1.50 13.39 34.85
CA MET A 630 2.32 13.89 33.74
C MET A 630 1.50 14.05 32.44
N ALA A 631 0.56 13.14 32.18
CA ALA A 631 -0.32 13.23 31.02
C ALA A 631 -1.27 14.43 31.13
N ASP A 632 -1.84 14.66 32.32
CA ASP A 632 -2.72 15.78 32.62
C ASP A 632 -2.00 17.14 32.53
N GLU A 633 -0.77 17.21 33.03
CA GLU A 633 0.09 18.38 32.88
C GLU A 633 0.41 18.66 31.41
N ARG A 634 0.72 17.64 30.60
CA ARG A 634 0.93 17.82 29.15
C ARG A 634 -0.34 18.30 28.45
N TYR A 635 -1.47 17.63 28.70
CA TYR A 635 -2.77 17.98 28.13
C TYR A 635 -3.16 19.43 28.45
N SER A 636 -3.07 19.81 29.73
CA SER A 636 -3.45 21.14 30.20
C SER A 636 -2.54 22.25 29.67
N ASN A 637 -1.30 21.92 29.32
CA ASN A 637 -0.35 22.82 28.67
C ASN A 637 -0.42 22.80 27.14
N GLY A 638 -1.41 22.11 26.55
CA GLY A 638 -1.56 21.98 25.09
C GLY A 638 -0.48 21.13 24.42
N LYS A 639 0.31 20.38 25.20
CA LYS A 639 1.36 19.49 24.67
C LYS A 639 0.76 18.17 24.22
N HIS A 640 1.35 17.59 23.19
CA HIS A 640 0.81 16.39 22.58
C HIS A 640 0.95 15.17 23.47
N LEU A 641 -0.11 14.36 23.42
CA LEU A 641 -0.17 13.03 23.96
C LEU A 641 -0.24 12.03 22.77
N HIS A 642 0.21 10.80 22.98
CA HIS A 642 0.15 9.77 21.94
C HIS A 642 -1.25 9.15 21.87
N PHE A 643 -1.93 9.21 20.73
CA PHE A 643 -3.32 8.72 20.52
C PHE A 643 -3.58 7.24 20.87
N ASP A 644 -2.55 6.47 21.24
CA ASP A 644 -2.62 5.05 21.54
C ASP A 644 -2.68 4.77 23.05
N PHE A 645 -3.34 5.67 23.78
CA PHE A 645 -3.55 5.60 25.22
C PHE A 645 -4.59 4.55 25.63
N SER A 646 -5.36 4.00 24.67
CA SER A 646 -6.43 3.03 24.93
C SER A 646 -6.17 1.61 24.37
N HIS A 647 -5.27 1.42 23.40
CA HIS A 647 -4.97 0.07 22.87
C HIS A 647 -3.78 -0.57 23.57
N ALA A 648 -2.97 0.21 24.31
CA ALA A 648 -1.82 -0.36 24.99
C ALA A 648 -2.27 -1.31 26.12
N ILE A 649 -1.80 -2.57 26.06
CA ILE A 649 -1.89 -3.59 27.13
C ILE A 649 -1.67 -2.98 28.53
N LEU A 650 -0.78 -2.00 28.55
CA LEU A 650 -0.35 -1.17 29.67
C LEU A 650 -1.50 -0.61 30.53
N TYR A 651 -2.62 -0.23 29.94
CA TYR A 651 -3.72 0.40 30.68
C TYR A 651 -4.77 -0.59 31.18
N TYR A 652 -4.73 -1.85 30.73
CA TYR A 652 -5.72 -2.84 31.11
C TYR A 652 -5.78 -3.03 32.64
N GLU A 653 -4.62 -3.20 33.28
CA GLU A 653 -4.50 -3.34 34.75
C GLU A 653 -4.96 -2.09 35.52
N HIS A 654 -5.11 -0.97 34.82
CA HIS A 654 -5.38 0.34 35.41
C HIS A 654 -6.74 0.92 34.99
N ARG A 655 -7.56 0.18 34.25
CA ARG A 655 -8.86 0.67 33.79
C ARG A 655 -9.81 1.07 34.91
N ASP A 656 -9.64 0.50 36.11
CA ASP A 656 -10.41 0.83 37.31
C ASP A 656 -9.76 1.87 38.22
N ASN A 657 -8.57 2.37 37.85
CA ASN A 657 -7.92 3.46 38.56
C ASN A 657 -8.77 4.75 38.44
N PRO A 658 -9.15 5.40 39.55
CA PRO A 658 -9.95 6.63 39.51
C PRO A 658 -9.30 7.78 38.75
N ASN A 659 -7.99 8.01 38.93
CA ASN A 659 -7.26 9.08 38.24
C ASN A 659 -7.27 8.86 36.72
N TYR A 660 -7.15 7.61 36.28
CA TYR A 660 -7.27 7.26 34.86
C TYR A 660 -8.68 7.57 34.33
N LYS A 661 -9.73 7.14 35.04
CA LYS A 661 -11.13 7.41 34.64
C LYS A 661 -11.43 8.90 34.60
N ASP A 662 -11.01 9.65 35.62
CA ASP A 662 -11.20 11.10 35.70
C ASP A 662 -10.46 11.82 34.56
N PHE A 663 -9.23 11.40 34.24
CA PHE A 663 -8.46 11.93 33.11
C PHE A 663 -9.16 11.63 31.77
N VAL A 664 -9.61 10.40 31.55
CA VAL A 664 -10.37 10.01 30.34
C VAL A 664 -11.67 10.81 30.24
N GLU A 665 -12.37 11.04 31.35
CA GLU A 665 -13.60 11.84 31.38
C GLU A 665 -13.32 13.32 31.06
N LYS A 666 -12.22 13.88 31.58
CA LYS A 666 -11.77 15.25 31.29
C LYS A 666 -11.50 15.45 29.80
N ILE A 667 -10.67 14.61 29.18
CA ILE A 667 -10.36 14.69 27.75
C ILE A 667 -11.60 14.41 26.88
N SER A 668 -12.48 13.51 27.32
CA SER A 668 -13.74 13.21 26.62
C SER A 668 -14.72 14.38 26.66
N LYS A 669 -14.64 15.25 27.67
CA LYS A 669 -15.43 16.48 27.74
C LYS A 669 -14.76 17.66 27.02
N GLY A 670 -13.51 17.51 26.57
CA GLY A 670 -12.72 18.58 25.96
C GLY A 670 -12.50 19.77 26.90
N LYS A 671 -12.35 19.48 28.20
CA LYS A 671 -12.27 20.48 29.28
C LYS A 671 -10.86 20.88 29.64
#